data_AF-A0A2X3KU78-F1
#
_entry.id   AF-A0A2X3KU78-F1
#
_cell.length_a   1.000
_cell.length_b   1.000
_cell.length_c   1.000
_cell.angle_alpha   90.00
_cell.angle_beta   90.00
_cell.angle_gamma   90.00
#
_symmetry.space_group_name_H-M   'P 1'
#
loop_
_entity.id
_entity.type
_entity.pdbx_description
1 polymer ?
#
loop_
_entity_poly.entity_id
_entity_poly.type
_entity_poly.pdbx_seq_one_letter_code
_entity_poly.pdbx_strand_id
1 'polypeptide(L)'
;MTTGRFPRRGQTIAPALLADILSCRAGDYVSGLPPEAAQEVLSRLSKETWQRFQPTVCVLLGKAVVARTAKVISGGSPELRAALLKRRLPQLPGSVHVDDLSIEARTRGVLMRAGLGQISEALSRETAVGDLLDLQGLGAHGLVDLLAGLDGYLEGGPRTERPAPESYLLRARLRHPRRAWQKGPPRKNEGDDLSVTCELIQQASSLSEVTADDPRFGAAIRSLCPRARTLLECARELERCSRPEERRSSLAERLLELASRLESAQASCLEQELSEIATAVSGRRSGRITTRRLGWDGRGGTTLQNLADENGVTRERIRQIVASSCERLAGVRVYAPVLDKALSLVRETIPSPAKAVQETLLKRGITRCAFDLRGLVSAAEVLRPTVSILLCGRLITSSVDRGDIAAIARGARQAASRRGMATVKTVQEGVRVTTQRLVSPSLVQHILQGERDLRWLDTEHQWFCFRRSSRNAAATHIKRILSLVPRIHLEELREGVCRPHRMRGMWPPVDVLKEFCVGLPFCTVDGDFVARTVPLDWRQELSGRVTTIVHILFENGMVMRVDDLEDECLKRGMPRSTFWSYISYSPVLQKYADSVYGIRGAEASPGVIQALIRKRDPRRHLKDYGWTPTGAVWMMFRVSAAMLRSGVLPVPSAMRDQLAGEFSLKSADGATVGRLVSKATGTWGLGPLFRQHGASPGDFLLLTVDRQKREAVAWLGDRTLINQVLAALGAPIHASESSP
;
A
#
# COMPACT_ATOMS: atom_id res chain seq x y z
N MET A 1 3.30 -8.32 -19.20
CA MET A 1 2.12 -8.37 -20.07
C MET A 1 0.89 -8.58 -19.22
N THR A 2 -0.05 -7.64 -19.30
CA THR A 2 -1.25 -7.54 -18.46
C THR A 2 -2.14 -8.76 -18.65
N THR A 3 -2.24 -9.61 -17.62
CA THR A 3 -3.38 -10.51 -17.46
C THR A 3 -4.61 -9.63 -17.27
N GLY A 4 -5.25 -9.25 -18.38
CA GLY A 4 -6.41 -8.37 -18.37
C GLY A 4 -7.57 -9.08 -17.68
N ARG A 5 -8.01 -8.56 -16.54
CA ARG A 5 -9.22 -9.03 -15.86
C ARG A 5 -10.41 -8.95 -16.81
N PHE A 6 -11.31 -9.90 -16.72
CA PHE A 6 -12.57 -9.84 -17.44
C PHE A 6 -13.50 -8.77 -16.83
N PRO A 7 -14.20 -7.95 -17.63
CA PRO A 7 -14.12 -7.86 -19.09
C PRO A 7 -12.93 -7.03 -19.58
N ARG A 8 -12.39 -7.38 -20.76
CA ARG A 8 -11.15 -6.79 -21.29
C ARG A 8 -11.45 -5.62 -22.22
N ARG A 9 -10.75 -4.50 -22.01
CA ARG A 9 -10.97 -3.26 -22.77
C ARG A 9 -10.79 -3.50 -24.27
N GLY A 10 -11.77 -3.08 -25.07
CA GLY A 10 -11.76 -3.23 -26.51
C GLY A 10 -11.94 -4.68 -27.00
N GLN A 11 -12.48 -5.56 -26.17
CA GLN A 11 -12.93 -6.90 -26.55
C GLN A 11 -14.44 -7.04 -26.27
N THR A 12 -15.05 -8.02 -26.94
CA THR A 12 -16.43 -8.43 -26.71
C THR A 12 -16.65 -8.81 -25.23
N ILE A 13 -17.73 -8.30 -24.63
CA ILE A 13 -18.05 -8.50 -23.21
C ILE A 13 -18.97 -9.72 -23.05
N ALA A 14 -19.92 -9.92 -23.95
CA ALA A 14 -20.83 -11.05 -23.95
C ALA A 14 -20.39 -12.11 -24.96
N PRO A 15 -19.95 -13.30 -24.52
CA PRO A 15 -19.51 -14.32 -25.44
C PRO A 15 -20.64 -14.78 -26.37
N ALA A 16 -20.35 -14.97 -27.66
CA ALA A 16 -21.33 -15.31 -28.69
C ALA A 16 -22.03 -16.65 -28.37
N LEU A 17 -21.29 -17.60 -27.82
CA LEU A 17 -21.81 -18.91 -27.40
C LEU A 17 -22.87 -18.82 -26.30
N LEU A 18 -22.97 -17.70 -25.57
CA LEU A 18 -23.93 -17.48 -24.49
C LEU A 18 -25.10 -16.56 -24.89
N ALA A 19 -25.24 -16.18 -26.15
CA ALA A 19 -26.19 -15.15 -26.59
C ALA A 19 -27.66 -15.43 -26.21
N ASP A 20 -28.10 -16.68 -26.28
CA ASP A 20 -29.45 -17.11 -25.89
C ASP A 20 -29.71 -16.93 -24.38
N ILE A 21 -28.77 -17.35 -23.54
CA ILE A 21 -28.92 -17.24 -22.09
C ILE A 21 -28.74 -15.80 -21.60
N LEU A 22 -28.13 -14.94 -22.42
CA LEU A 22 -27.90 -13.52 -22.18
C LEU A 22 -29.00 -12.61 -22.79
N SER A 23 -30.12 -13.17 -23.25
CA SER A 23 -31.26 -12.41 -23.78
C SER A 23 -32.11 -11.77 -22.68
N CYS A 24 -31.48 -11.03 -21.76
CA CYS A 24 -32.11 -10.32 -20.64
C CYS A 24 -31.43 -8.98 -20.39
N ARG A 25 -32.07 -8.09 -19.62
CA ARG A 25 -31.54 -6.76 -19.31
C ARG A 25 -30.42 -6.84 -18.25
N ALA A 26 -29.42 -5.98 -18.37
CA ALA A 26 -28.29 -5.93 -17.44
C ALA A 26 -28.71 -5.54 -16.01
N GLY A 27 -29.68 -4.62 -15.89
CA GLY A 27 -30.18 -4.11 -14.61
C GLY A 27 -30.81 -5.18 -13.71
N ASP A 28 -31.28 -6.29 -14.28
CA ASP A 28 -31.89 -7.39 -13.53
C ASP A 28 -30.86 -8.17 -12.68
N TYR A 29 -29.57 -8.00 -12.94
CA TYR A 29 -28.49 -8.81 -12.36
C TYR A 29 -27.46 -8.01 -11.58
N VAL A 30 -27.32 -6.70 -11.85
CA VAL A 30 -26.33 -5.83 -11.17
C VAL A 30 -26.94 -4.46 -10.90
N SER A 31 -26.89 -4.03 -9.64
CA SER A 31 -27.26 -2.68 -9.20
C SER A 31 -26.13 -1.66 -9.45
N GLY A 32 -26.48 -0.38 -9.59
CA GLY A 32 -25.51 0.71 -9.75
C GLY A 32 -25.07 0.97 -11.20
N LEU A 33 -25.75 0.36 -12.17
CA LEU A 33 -25.62 0.74 -13.58
C LEU A 33 -26.38 2.06 -13.85
N PRO A 34 -25.85 2.95 -14.70
CA PRO A 34 -26.62 4.06 -15.25
C PRO A 34 -27.92 3.57 -15.92
N PRO A 35 -29.01 4.38 -15.95
CA PRO A 35 -30.30 3.96 -16.51
C PRO A 35 -30.20 3.39 -17.94
N GLU A 36 -29.41 4.02 -18.78
CA GLU A 36 -29.11 3.57 -20.16
C GLU A 36 -28.41 2.21 -20.20
N ALA A 37 -27.37 1.99 -19.37
CA ALA A 37 -26.66 0.73 -19.30
C ALA A 37 -27.50 -0.40 -18.66
N ALA A 38 -28.42 -0.06 -17.75
CA ALA A 38 -29.31 -1.02 -17.11
C ALA A 38 -30.33 -1.62 -18.11
N GLN A 39 -30.71 -0.86 -19.14
CA GLN A 39 -31.64 -1.32 -20.19
C GLN A 39 -30.95 -2.11 -21.32
N GLU A 40 -29.61 -2.15 -21.35
CA GLU A 40 -28.88 -2.94 -22.34
C GLU A 40 -29.18 -4.43 -22.20
N VAL A 41 -29.40 -5.08 -23.34
CA VAL A 41 -29.55 -6.53 -23.41
C VAL A 41 -28.16 -7.16 -23.37
N LEU A 42 -27.92 -8.08 -22.43
CA LEU A 42 -26.59 -8.64 -22.20
C LEU A 42 -26.00 -9.30 -23.45
N SER A 43 -26.81 -9.96 -24.29
CA SER A 43 -26.36 -10.58 -25.54
C SER A 43 -25.87 -9.61 -26.62
N ARG A 44 -26.11 -8.30 -26.46
CA ARG A 44 -25.68 -7.26 -27.40
C ARG A 44 -24.36 -6.58 -26.99
N LEU A 45 -23.74 -7.02 -25.89
CA LEU A 45 -22.53 -6.38 -25.38
C LEU A 45 -21.28 -6.81 -26.16
N SER A 46 -20.91 -6.03 -27.16
CA SER A 46 -19.77 -6.26 -28.07
C SER A 46 -18.56 -5.36 -27.76
N LYS A 47 -17.54 -5.38 -28.62
CA LYS A 47 -16.38 -4.47 -28.52
C LYS A 47 -16.77 -2.99 -28.61
N GLU A 48 -17.83 -2.65 -29.34
CA GLU A 48 -18.36 -1.29 -29.48
C GLU A 48 -18.95 -0.76 -28.16
N THR A 49 -19.33 -1.63 -27.22
CA THR A 49 -19.82 -1.23 -25.89
C THR A 49 -18.80 -0.36 -25.15
N TRP A 50 -17.50 -0.57 -25.36
CA TRP A 50 -16.43 0.23 -24.76
C TRP A 50 -16.33 1.66 -25.31
N GLN A 51 -16.93 1.93 -26.47
CA GLN A 51 -17.04 3.27 -27.04
C GLN A 51 -18.28 3.99 -26.51
N ARG A 52 -19.33 3.24 -26.14
CA ARG A 52 -20.61 3.76 -25.66
C ARG A 52 -20.60 4.06 -24.15
N PHE A 53 -19.88 3.27 -23.36
CA PHE A 53 -19.88 3.40 -21.90
C PHE A 53 -18.47 3.52 -21.31
N GLN A 54 -18.37 4.20 -20.18
CA GLN A 54 -17.11 4.30 -19.45
C GLN A 54 -16.57 2.92 -19.02
N PRO A 55 -15.24 2.74 -18.88
CA PRO A 55 -14.65 1.46 -18.50
C PRO A 55 -15.20 0.87 -17.19
N THR A 56 -15.53 1.72 -16.21
CA THR A 56 -16.14 1.32 -14.93
C THR A 56 -17.52 0.72 -15.10
N VAL A 57 -18.34 1.25 -16.02
CA VAL A 57 -19.67 0.73 -16.38
C VAL A 57 -19.53 -0.59 -17.14
N CYS A 58 -18.57 -0.70 -18.07
CA CYS A 58 -18.28 -1.95 -18.78
C CYS A 58 -17.91 -3.09 -17.82
N VAL A 59 -17.17 -2.80 -16.75
CA VAL A 59 -16.87 -3.79 -15.70
C VAL A 59 -18.14 -4.26 -14.98
N LEU A 60 -19.09 -3.36 -14.69
CA LEU A 60 -20.38 -3.73 -14.10
C LEU A 60 -21.25 -4.56 -15.07
N LEU A 61 -21.25 -4.23 -16.35
CA LEU A 61 -21.91 -5.01 -17.40
C LEU A 61 -21.30 -6.42 -17.52
N GLY A 62 -19.98 -6.55 -17.43
CA GLY A 62 -19.31 -7.85 -17.36
C GLY A 62 -19.71 -8.68 -16.12
N LYS A 63 -19.88 -8.03 -14.96
CA LYS A 63 -20.43 -8.70 -13.76
C LYS A 63 -21.86 -9.19 -13.99
N ALA A 64 -22.69 -8.44 -14.73
CA ALA A 64 -24.05 -8.86 -15.06
C ALA A 64 -24.06 -10.09 -15.97
N VAL A 65 -23.17 -10.17 -16.96
CA VAL A 65 -22.96 -11.37 -17.80
C VAL A 65 -22.60 -12.59 -16.95
N VAL A 66 -21.63 -12.45 -16.03
CA VAL A 66 -21.21 -13.54 -15.13
C VAL A 66 -22.35 -13.95 -14.19
N ALA A 67 -23.09 -13.00 -13.62
CA ALA A 67 -24.20 -13.26 -12.71
C ALA A 67 -25.36 -13.99 -13.40
N ARG A 68 -25.73 -13.57 -14.63
CA ARG A 68 -26.74 -14.28 -15.43
C ARG A 68 -26.29 -15.71 -15.75
N THR A 69 -25.04 -15.87 -16.19
CA THR A 69 -24.47 -17.19 -16.52
C THR A 69 -24.45 -18.10 -15.29
N ALA A 70 -24.08 -17.57 -14.12
CA ALA A 70 -24.11 -18.29 -12.86
C ALA A 70 -25.53 -18.74 -12.48
N LYS A 71 -26.55 -17.90 -12.67
CA LYS A 71 -27.96 -18.25 -12.40
C LYS A 71 -28.46 -19.39 -13.28
N VAL A 72 -28.04 -19.44 -14.55
CA VAL A 72 -28.39 -20.54 -15.46
C VAL A 72 -27.65 -21.83 -15.06
N ILE A 73 -26.35 -21.72 -14.78
CA ILE A 73 -25.54 -22.87 -14.31
C ILE A 73 -26.07 -23.42 -12.99
N SER A 74 -26.54 -22.59 -12.05
CA SER A 74 -27.06 -23.07 -10.77
C SER A 74 -28.46 -23.67 -10.84
N GLY A 75 -29.12 -23.65 -12.00
CA GLY A 75 -30.43 -24.30 -12.22
C GLY A 75 -31.63 -23.35 -12.24
N GLY A 76 -31.44 -22.03 -12.30
CA GLY A 76 -32.53 -21.05 -12.37
C GLY A 76 -33.39 -21.11 -13.65
N SER A 77 -33.02 -21.92 -14.63
CA SER A 77 -33.80 -22.24 -15.84
C SER A 77 -33.36 -23.62 -16.37
N PRO A 78 -34.05 -24.72 -16.02
CA PRO A 78 -33.62 -26.08 -16.36
C PRO A 78 -33.43 -26.32 -17.86
N GLU A 79 -34.30 -25.76 -18.68
CA GLU A 79 -34.24 -25.85 -20.14
C GLU A 79 -32.98 -25.18 -20.72
N LEU A 80 -32.71 -23.93 -20.31
CA LEU A 80 -31.51 -23.20 -20.72
C LEU A 80 -30.23 -23.86 -20.19
N ARG A 81 -30.26 -24.43 -18.99
CA ARG A 81 -29.13 -25.18 -18.45
C ARG A 81 -28.85 -26.44 -19.28
N ALA A 82 -29.87 -27.23 -19.59
CA ALA A 82 -29.74 -28.43 -20.39
C ALA A 82 -29.23 -28.12 -21.81
N ALA A 83 -29.69 -27.01 -22.41
CA ALA A 83 -29.20 -26.52 -23.69
C ALA A 83 -27.74 -26.05 -23.60
N LEU A 84 -27.37 -25.28 -22.56
CA LEU A 84 -26.02 -24.77 -22.35
C LEU A 84 -24.99 -25.89 -22.21
N LEU A 85 -25.26 -26.90 -21.37
CA LEU A 85 -24.32 -27.98 -21.10
C LEU A 85 -23.96 -28.80 -22.34
N LYS A 86 -24.88 -28.88 -23.33
CA LYS A 86 -24.69 -29.61 -24.59
C LYS A 86 -23.95 -28.79 -25.67
N ARG A 87 -23.74 -27.49 -25.46
CA ARG A 87 -23.03 -26.64 -26.43
C ARG A 87 -21.57 -27.02 -26.48
N ARG A 88 -20.99 -26.99 -27.67
CA ARG A 88 -19.57 -27.22 -27.90
C ARG A 88 -18.84 -25.90 -28.08
N LEU A 89 -17.55 -25.89 -27.78
CA LEU A 89 -16.72 -24.70 -27.95
C LEU A 89 -16.75 -24.17 -29.41
N PRO A 90 -16.49 -22.87 -29.62
CA PRO A 90 -16.37 -22.31 -30.96
C PRO A 90 -15.32 -23.05 -31.79
N GLN A 91 -15.58 -23.26 -33.08
CA GLN A 91 -14.61 -23.91 -33.97
C GLN A 91 -13.41 -22.99 -34.18
N LEU A 92 -12.22 -23.53 -33.93
CA LEU A 92 -10.96 -22.81 -34.05
C LEU A 92 -10.33 -23.13 -35.40
N PRO A 93 -9.73 -22.13 -36.10
CA PRO A 93 -9.06 -22.34 -37.39
C PRO A 93 -7.72 -23.12 -37.27
N GLY A 94 -7.31 -23.50 -36.05
CA GLY A 94 -6.10 -24.24 -35.76
C GLY A 94 -5.96 -24.52 -34.25
N SER A 95 -4.83 -25.10 -33.84
CA SER A 95 -4.57 -25.33 -32.41
C SER A 95 -4.12 -24.04 -31.72
N VAL A 96 -4.84 -23.65 -30.67
CA VAL A 96 -4.58 -22.42 -29.91
C VAL A 96 -4.01 -22.78 -28.55
N HIS A 97 -2.87 -22.19 -28.19
CA HIS A 97 -2.35 -22.36 -26.85
C HIS A 97 -3.09 -21.43 -25.89
N VAL A 98 -3.37 -21.89 -24.68
CA VAL A 98 -4.10 -21.09 -23.68
C VAL A 98 -3.36 -19.79 -23.31
N ASP A 99 -2.03 -19.76 -23.52
CA ASP A 99 -1.21 -18.54 -23.33
C ASP A 99 -1.41 -17.49 -24.42
N ASP A 100 -1.94 -17.88 -25.58
CA ASP A 100 -2.27 -16.98 -26.68
C ASP A 100 -3.66 -16.37 -26.50
N LEU A 101 -4.49 -16.98 -25.64
CA LEU A 101 -5.75 -16.41 -25.22
C LEU A 101 -5.50 -15.32 -24.19
N SER A 102 -6.06 -14.14 -24.43
CA SER A 102 -6.16 -13.13 -23.37
C SER A 102 -7.17 -13.67 -22.36
N ILE A 103 -6.75 -14.37 -21.30
CA ILE A 103 -7.64 -14.88 -20.22
C ILE A 103 -7.01 -14.65 -18.85
N GLU A 104 -7.81 -14.73 -17.78
CA GLU A 104 -7.29 -14.55 -16.42
C GLU A 104 -6.40 -15.71 -15.97
N ALA A 105 -5.42 -15.39 -15.12
CA ALA A 105 -4.47 -16.38 -14.59
C ALA A 105 -5.16 -17.56 -13.87
N ARG A 106 -6.31 -17.33 -13.24
CA ARG A 106 -7.10 -18.37 -12.58
C ARG A 106 -7.72 -19.33 -13.60
N THR A 107 -8.40 -18.82 -14.62
CA THR A 107 -8.99 -19.60 -15.72
C THR A 107 -7.91 -20.40 -16.44
N ARG A 108 -6.81 -19.73 -16.82
CA ARG A 108 -5.62 -20.36 -17.39
C ARG A 108 -5.09 -21.50 -16.52
N GLY A 109 -4.94 -21.27 -15.22
CA GLY A 109 -4.43 -22.26 -14.28
C GLY A 109 -5.33 -23.49 -14.14
N VAL A 110 -6.65 -23.32 -14.26
CA VAL A 110 -7.59 -24.46 -14.28
C VAL A 110 -7.44 -25.27 -15.56
N LEU A 111 -7.40 -24.62 -16.72
CA LEU A 111 -7.23 -25.29 -18.02
C LEU A 111 -5.89 -26.04 -18.12
N MET A 112 -4.81 -25.42 -17.68
CA MET A 112 -3.48 -26.05 -17.66
C MET A 112 -3.43 -27.30 -16.78
N ARG A 113 -4.07 -27.27 -15.60
CA ARG A 113 -4.13 -28.44 -14.70
C ARG A 113 -5.01 -29.56 -15.27
N ALA A 114 -6.02 -29.21 -16.06
CA ALA A 114 -6.87 -30.15 -16.76
C ALA A 114 -6.21 -30.74 -18.03
N GLY A 115 -4.97 -30.37 -18.34
CA GLY A 115 -4.28 -30.82 -19.55
C GLY A 115 -4.74 -30.10 -20.83
N LEU A 116 -5.61 -29.10 -20.71
CA LEU A 116 -6.16 -28.31 -21.83
C LEU A 116 -5.27 -27.12 -22.18
N GLY A 117 -3.95 -27.24 -22.02
CA GLY A 117 -2.98 -26.17 -22.32
C GLY A 117 -2.92 -25.79 -23.80
N GLN A 118 -3.33 -26.71 -24.67
CA GLN A 118 -3.50 -26.49 -26.11
C GLN A 118 -4.91 -26.93 -26.50
N ILE A 119 -5.73 -25.99 -26.98
CA ILE A 119 -7.08 -26.26 -27.47
C ILE A 119 -6.96 -26.50 -28.98
N SER A 120 -6.94 -27.76 -29.38
CA SER A 120 -6.92 -28.15 -30.80
C SER A 120 -8.29 -28.02 -31.44
N GLU A 121 -8.34 -28.05 -32.77
CA GLU A 121 -9.60 -28.11 -33.53
C GLU A 121 -10.43 -29.35 -33.18
N ALA A 122 -9.78 -30.50 -32.95
CA ALA A 122 -10.46 -31.71 -32.50
C ALA A 122 -11.04 -31.54 -31.09
N LEU A 123 -10.27 -30.96 -30.18
CA LEU A 123 -10.70 -30.74 -28.79
C LEU A 123 -11.85 -29.73 -28.70
N SER A 124 -11.84 -28.66 -29.49
CA SER A 124 -12.96 -27.70 -29.51
C SER A 124 -14.23 -28.31 -30.11
N ARG A 125 -14.09 -29.22 -31.07
CA ARG A 125 -15.22 -29.99 -31.61
C ARG A 125 -15.76 -31.00 -30.62
N GLU A 126 -14.96 -31.56 -29.72
CA GLU A 126 -15.37 -32.66 -28.83
C GLU A 126 -15.82 -32.17 -27.44
N THR A 127 -15.26 -31.05 -26.96
CA THR A 127 -15.52 -30.56 -25.60
C THR A 127 -16.84 -29.79 -25.52
N ALA A 128 -17.76 -30.29 -24.70
CA ALA A 128 -18.98 -29.60 -24.35
C ALA A 128 -18.77 -28.64 -23.16
N VAL A 129 -19.65 -27.65 -23.00
CA VAL A 129 -19.64 -26.74 -21.85
C VAL A 129 -19.81 -27.50 -20.53
N GLY A 130 -20.55 -28.61 -20.54
CA GLY A 130 -20.65 -29.51 -19.38
C GLY A 130 -19.28 -30.01 -18.92
N ASP A 131 -18.48 -30.54 -19.85
CA ASP A 131 -17.14 -31.07 -19.55
C ASP A 131 -16.22 -30.00 -18.95
N LEU A 132 -16.37 -28.74 -19.40
CA LEU A 132 -15.62 -27.61 -18.84
C LEU A 132 -16.06 -27.27 -17.42
N LEU A 133 -17.37 -27.31 -17.13
CA LEU A 133 -17.90 -27.01 -15.81
C LEU A 133 -17.64 -28.13 -14.79
N ASP A 134 -17.35 -29.35 -15.25
CA ASP A 134 -16.88 -30.46 -14.41
C ASP A 134 -15.42 -30.28 -13.96
N LEU A 135 -14.65 -29.37 -14.59
CA LEU A 135 -13.29 -29.07 -14.16
C LEU A 135 -13.28 -28.38 -12.80
N GLN A 136 -12.55 -28.97 -11.85
CA GLN A 136 -12.44 -28.45 -10.50
C GLN A 136 -11.90 -27.00 -10.49
N GLY A 137 -12.77 -26.06 -10.16
CA GLY A 137 -12.45 -24.63 -10.04
C GLY A 137 -12.83 -23.77 -11.25
N LEU A 138 -13.43 -24.34 -12.31
CA LEU A 138 -13.99 -23.59 -13.44
C LEU A 138 -15.48 -23.30 -13.22
N GLY A 139 -15.80 -22.16 -12.58
CA GLY A 139 -17.17 -21.69 -12.43
C GLY A 139 -17.64 -20.79 -13.58
N ALA A 140 -18.83 -20.19 -13.43
CA ALA A 140 -19.41 -19.27 -14.41
C ALA A 140 -18.45 -18.16 -14.88
N HIS A 141 -17.68 -17.58 -13.97
CA HIS A 141 -16.68 -16.57 -14.31
C HIS A 141 -15.57 -17.12 -15.21
N GLY A 142 -15.05 -18.32 -14.91
CA GLY A 142 -14.01 -18.96 -15.71
C GLY A 142 -14.50 -19.35 -17.10
N LEU A 143 -15.75 -19.82 -17.20
CA LEU A 143 -16.40 -20.11 -18.48
C LEU A 143 -16.54 -18.83 -19.34
N VAL A 144 -17.09 -17.76 -18.76
CA VAL A 144 -17.25 -16.48 -19.47
C VAL A 144 -15.91 -15.90 -19.90
N ASP A 145 -14.90 -15.94 -19.01
CA ASP A 145 -13.55 -15.45 -19.27
C ASP A 145 -12.88 -16.23 -20.43
N LEU A 146 -13.00 -17.56 -20.44
CA LEU A 146 -12.51 -18.41 -21.53
C LEU A 146 -13.21 -18.10 -22.85
N LEU A 147 -14.54 -18.09 -22.87
CA LEU A 147 -15.31 -17.87 -24.10
C LEU A 147 -15.07 -16.47 -24.67
N ALA A 148 -14.99 -15.43 -23.83
CA ALA A 148 -14.63 -14.09 -24.28
C ALA A 148 -13.17 -14.02 -24.80
N GLY A 149 -12.27 -14.84 -24.25
CA GLY A 149 -10.90 -14.98 -24.75
C GLY A 149 -10.85 -15.65 -26.13
N LEU A 150 -11.67 -16.67 -26.36
CA LEU A 150 -11.79 -17.37 -27.64
C LEU A 150 -12.45 -16.49 -28.71
N ASP A 151 -13.52 -15.78 -28.37
CA ASP A 151 -14.17 -14.84 -29.28
C ASP A 151 -13.21 -13.72 -29.67
N GLY A 152 -12.45 -13.17 -28.71
CA GLY A 152 -11.42 -12.18 -29.00
C GLY A 152 -10.27 -12.70 -29.89
N TYR A 153 -9.96 -14.00 -29.82
CA TYR A 153 -9.00 -14.64 -30.71
C TYR A 153 -9.57 -14.84 -32.13
N LEU A 154 -10.84 -15.22 -32.24
CA LEU A 154 -11.54 -15.41 -33.52
C LEU A 154 -11.80 -14.08 -34.26
N GLU A 155 -12.14 -13.02 -33.52
CA GLU A 155 -12.41 -11.69 -34.08
C GLU A 155 -11.15 -10.93 -34.51
N GLY A 156 -10.02 -11.16 -33.82
CA GLY A 156 -8.81 -10.35 -33.97
C GLY A 156 -7.64 -11.04 -34.68
N GLY A 157 -7.79 -12.31 -35.06
CA GLY A 157 -6.64 -13.18 -35.34
C GLY A 157 -5.74 -13.34 -34.11
N PRO A 158 -4.67 -14.15 -34.18
CA PRO A 158 -3.68 -14.19 -33.10
C PRO A 158 -3.18 -12.76 -32.85
N ARG A 159 -3.37 -12.23 -31.64
CA ARG A 159 -2.79 -10.94 -31.24
C ARG A 159 -1.27 -11.09 -31.10
N THR A 160 -0.58 -11.13 -32.22
CA THR A 160 0.88 -11.13 -32.30
C THR A 160 1.39 -9.70 -32.47
N GLU A 161 1.42 -8.95 -31.36
CA GLU A 161 2.61 -8.16 -31.01
C GLU A 161 3.39 -8.87 -29.89
N ARG A 162 3.40 -10.21 -29.95
CA ARG A 162 4.62 -10.96 -29.77
C ARG A 162 5.00 -11.42 -31.17
N PRO A 163 6.24 -11.22 -31.64
CA PRO A 163 6.74 -12.19 -32.60
C PRO A 163 6.54 -13.54 -31.93
N ALA A 164 5.90 -14.50 -32.61
CA ALA A 164 6.02 -15.89 -32.22
C ALA A 164 7.50 -16.09 -31.83
N PRO A 165 7.84 -16.63 -30.65
CA PRO A 165 9.24 -16.76 -30.29
C PRO A 165 9.90 -17.44 -31.48
N GLU A 166 10.93 -16.85 -32.10
CA GLU A 166 11.50 -17.26 -33.40
C GLU A 166 11.54 -18.79 -33.57
N SER A 167 11.79 -19.50 -32.46
CA SER A 167 11.57 -20.93 -32.23
C SER A 167 10.29 -21.58 -32.79
N TYR A 168 9.14 -20.91 -32.94
CA TYR A 168 7.87 -21.49 -33.41
C TYR A 168 7.72 -21.36 -34.93
N LEU A 169 8.16 -20.23 -35.52
CA LEU A 169 8.24 -20.06 -36.98
C LEU A 169 9.39 -20.90 -37.57
N LEU A 170 10.51 -21.05 -36.85
CA LEU A 170 11.55 -22.02 -37.20
C LEU A 170 11.05 -23.47 -37.02
N ARG A 171 10.41 -23.85 -35.90
CA ARG A 171 9.89 -25.22 -35.71
C ARG A 171 8.85 -25.64 -36.74
N ALA A 172 7.98 -24.73 -37.17
CA ALA A 172 6.95 -25.01 -38.17
C ALA A 172 7.54 -25.22 -39.57
N ARG A 173 8.56 -24.44 -39.96
CA ARG A 173 9.21 -24.56 -41.27
C ARG A 173 10.29 -25.66 -41.32
N LEU A 174 10.98 -25.96 -40.22
CA LEU A 174 12.02 -27.00 -40.15
C LEU A 174 11.51 -28.44 -40.05
N ARG A 175 10.20 -28.66 -39.82
CA ARG A 175 9.60 -30.01 -39.92
C ARG A 175 9.29 -30.44 -41.36
N HIS A 176 9.23 -29.50 -42.31
CA HIS A 176 8.82 -29.80 -43.68
C HIS A 176 9.89 -30.41 -44.61
N PRO A 177 11.22 -30.26 -44.44
CA PRO A 177 12.14 -30.85 -45.40
C PRO A 177 12.29 -32.37 -45.21
N ARG A 178 12.10 -32.94 -44.01
CA ARG A 178 12.35 -34.39 -43.81
C ARG A 178 11.27 -35.34 -44.31
N ARG A 179 10.01 -34.90 -44.49
CA ARG A 179 8.95 -35.74 -45.07
C ARG A 179 8.93 -35.76 -46.60
N ALA A 180 9.67 -34.86 -47.27
CA ALA A 180 9.72 -34.77 -48.72
C ALA A 180 10.72 -35.75 -49.38
N TRP A 181 11.69 -36.29 -48.63
CA TRP A 181 12.75 -37.15 -49.20
C TRP A 181 12.34 -38.60 -49.49
N GLN A 182 11.05 -38.94 -49.32
CA GLN A 182 10.49 -40.21 -49.80
C GLN A 182 9.68 -40.08 -51.11
N LYS A 183 9.61 -38.90 -51.74
CA LYS A 183 8.93 -38.73 -53.03
C LYS A 183 9.69 -37.80 -53.98
N GLY A 184 10.66 -38.36 -54.71
CA GLY A 184 11.17 -37.86 -55.99
C GLY A 184 11.97 -36.55 -55.96
N PRO A 185 12.70 -36.21 -57.05
CA PRO A 185 13.50 -35.00 -57.12
C PRO A 185 12.61 -33.74 -57.17
N PRO A 186 13.03 -32.62 -56.59
CA PRO A 186 12.20 -31.43 -56.47
C PRO A 186 11.97 -30.75 -57.82
N ARG A 187 10.76 -30.18 -57.99
CA ARG A 187 10.40 -29.34 -59.14
C ARG A 187 11.06 -27.96 -59.01
N LYS A 188 11.52 -27.43 -60.14
CA LYS A 188 12.42 -26.27 -60.36
C LYS A 188 12.06 -24.88 -59.79
N ASN A 189 11.06 -24.68 -58.92
CA ASN A 189 10.54 -23.33 -58.59
C ASN A 189 10.33 -23.02 -57.08
N GLU A 190 10.99 -23.70 -56.14
CA GLU A 190 11.02 -23.27 -54.73
C GLU A 190 12.35 -22.54 -54.44
N GLY A 191 12.27 -21.37 -53.80
CA GLY A 191 13.44 -20.52 -53.54
C GLY A 191 14.53 -21.25 -52.77
N ASP A 192 15.78 -21.00 -53.13
CA ASP A 192 16.99 -21.58 -52.54
C ASP A 192 16.97 -21.56 -50.99
N ASP A 193 17.11 -22.74 -50.37
CA ASP A 193 17.06 -22.99 -48.92
C ASP A 193 17.99 -22.05 -48.11
N LEU A 194 19.11 -21.65 -48.71
CA LEU A 194 20.05 -20.71 -48.09
C LEU A 194 19.44 -19.31 -47.94
N SER A 195 18.75 -18.80 -48.97
CA SER A 195 18.14 -17.48 -48.97
C SER A 195 17.03 -17.37 -47.94
N VAL A 196 16.17 -18.40 -47.84
CA VAL A 196 15.10 -18.47 -46.83
C VAL A 196 15.67 -18.45 -45.41
N THR A 197 16.76 -19.18 -45.18
CA THR A 197 17.39 -19.24 -43.85
C THR A 197 18.06 -17.92 -43.48
N CYS A 198 18.72 -17.26 -44.43
CA CYS A 198 19.30 -15.93 -44.23
C CYS A 198 18.24 -14.87 -43.92
N GLU A 199 17.10 -14.91 -44.61
CA GLU A 199 15.99 -13.98 -44.38
C GLU A 199 15.41 -14.13 -42.96
N LEU A 200 15.21 -15.36 -42.50
CA LEU A 200 14.74 -15.65 -41.13
C LEU A 200 15.69 -15.11 -40.05
N ILE A 201 17.01 -15.27 -40.24
CA ILE A 201 18.01 -14.72 -39.30
C ILE A 201 18.01 -13.19 -39.33
N GLN A 202 17.72 -12.57 -40.47
CA GLN A 202 17.67 -11.11 -40.60
C GLN A 202 16.42 -10.50 -39.97
N GLN A 203 15.29 -11.22 -40.01
CA GLN A 203 14.06 -10.83 -39.33
C GLN A 203 14.16 -11.02 -37.80
N ALA A 204 15.15 -11.81 -37.36
CA ALA A 204 15.35 -12.17 -35.97
C ALA A 204 16.23 -11.16 -35.19
N SER A 205 15.59 -10.11 -34.65
CA SER A 205 16.30 -9.02 -33.95
C SER A 205 17.14 -9.49 -32.75
N SER A 206 16.72 -10.57 -32.09
CA SER A 206 17.39 -11.15 -30.92
C SER A 206 18.75 -11.81 -31.25
N LEU A 207 18.99 -12.15 -32.52
CA LEU A 207 20.20 -12.83 -32.99
C LEU A 207 21.33 -11.86 -33.38
N SER A 208 21.06 -10.56 -33.38
CA SER A 208 22.06 -9.51 -33.61
C SER A 208 23.14 -9.47 -32.50
N GLU A 209 22.82 -9.99 -31.32
CA GLU A 209 23.74 -10.07 -30.17
C GLU A 209 24.74 -11.24 -30.26
N VAL A 210 24.52 -12.19 -31.20
CA VAL A 210 25.40 -13.34 -31.40
C VAL A 210 26.64 -12.91 -32.19
N THR A 211 27.77 -12.84 -31.50
CA THR A 211 29.05 -12.41 -32.09
C THR A 211 29.95 -13.59 -32.45
N ALA A 212 30.90 -13.35 -33.35
CA ALA A 212 31.99 -14.27 -33.62
C ALA A 212 32.89 -14.49 -32.39
N ASP A 213 32.87 -13.62 -31.39
CA ASP A 213 33.67 -13.75 -30.17
C ASP A 213 33.02 -14.67 -29.14
N ASP A 214 31.76 -15.07 -29.35
CA ASP A 214 31.08 -16.00 -28.45
C ASP A 214 31.81 -17.35 -28.38
N PRO A 215 32.11 -17.88 -27.18
CA PRO A 215 32.90 -19.10 -27.03
C PRO A 215 32.16 -20.37 -27.49
N ARG A 216 30.83 -20.35 -27.57
CA ARG A 216 30.01 -21.48 -28.03
C ARG A 216 29.74 -21.40 -29.52
N PHE A 217 29.42 -20.21 -30.02
CA PHE A 217 28.88 -20.02 -31.38
C PHE A 217 29.90 -19.41 -32.36
N GLY A 218 30.91 -18.73 -31.86
CA GLY A 218 31.85 -17.94 -32.66
C GLY A 218 32.64 -18.74 -33.70
N ALA A 219 33.06 -19.96 -33.37
CA ALA A 219 33.74 -20.83 -34.31
C ALA A 219 32.86 -21.23 -35.51
N ALA A 220 31.57 -21.46 -35.27
CA ALA A 220 30.61 -21.77 -36.33
C ALA A 220 30.41 -20.56 -37.26
N ILE A 221 30.27 -19.36 -36.69
CA ILE A 221 30.15 -18.11 -37.45
C ILE A 221 31.40 -17.89 -38.34
N ARG A 222 32.60 -18.01 -37.76
CA ARG A 222 33.86 -17.88 -38.52
C ARG A 222 34.00 -18.93 -39.62
N SER A 223 33.49 -20.15 -39.39
CA SER A 223 33.52 -21.22 -40.39
C SER A 223 32.56 -20.98 -41.56
N LEU A 224 31.45 -20.27 -41.32
CA LEU A 224 30.45 -19.90 -42.33
C LEU A 224 30.91 -18.67 -43.13
N CYS A 225 31.36 -17.63 -42.42
CA CYS A 225 31.87 -16.40 -42.99
C CYS A 225 33.04 -15.86 -42.15
N PRO A 226 34.30 -16.01 -42.61
CA PRO A 226 35.48 -15.60 -41.82
C PRO A 226 35.54 -14.10 -41.50
N ARG A 227 34.89 -13.25 -42.30
CA ARG A 227 34.89 -11.79 -42.14
C ARG A 227 33.73 -11.25 -41.31
N ALA A 228 32.72 -12.07 -41.01
CA ALA A 228 31.56 -11.66 -40.25
C ALA A 228 31.89 -11.55 -38.75
N ARG A 229 31.56 -10.42 -38.13
CA ARG A 229 31.69 -10.21 -36.68
C ARG A 229 30.44 -10.63 -35.92
N THR A 230 29.30 -10.68 -36.60
CA THR A 230 28.02 -11.12 -36.03
C THR A 230 27.33 -12.14 -36.93
N LEU A 231 26.40 -12.91 -36.35
CA LEU A 231 25.56 -13.83 -37.13
C LEU A 231 24.72 -13.08 -38.19
N LEU A 232 24.25 -11.88 -37.86
CA LEU A 232 23.49 -11.04 -38.79
C LEU A 232 24.34 -10.59 -40.00
N GLU A 233 25.59 -10.19 -39.77
CA GLU A 233 26.53 -9.92 -40.85
C GLU A 233 26.82 -11.19 -41.67
N CYS A 234 26.96 -12.33 -41.01
CA CYS A 234 27.18 -13.62 -41.70
C CYS A 234 26.02 -13.94 -42.65
N ALA A 235 24.76 -13.79 -42.21
CA ALA A 235 23.59 -14.03 -43.05
C ALA A 235 23.53 -13.10 -44.27
N ARG A 236 23.77 -11.79 -44.07
CA ARG A 236 23.79 -10.79 -45.15
C ARG A 236 24.89 -11.07 -46.19
N GLU A 237 26.07 -11.46 -45.73
CA GLU A 237 27.19 -11.77 -46.63
C GLU A 237 26.97 -13.08 -47.40
N LEU A 238 26.33 -14.08 -46.78
CA LEU A 238 25.98 -15.34 -47.46
C LEU A 238 24.90 -15.14 -48.53
N GLU A 239 23.96 -14.21 -48.32
CA GLU A 239 22.92 -13.86 -49.29
C GLU A 239 23.49 -13.12 -50.52
N ARG A 240 24.48 -12.25 -50.32
CA ARG A 240 25.14 -11.48 -51.40
C ARG A 240 26.12 -12.30 -52.25
N CYS A 241 26.66 -13.40 -51.73
CA CYS A 241 27.68 -14.18 -52.44
C CYS A 241 27.03 -15.13 -53.46
N SER A 242 27.32 -14.92 -54.74
CA SER A 242 27.02 -15.93 -55.77
C SER A 242 28.00 -17.11 -55.62
N ARG A 243 27.50 -18.34 -55.40
CA ARG A 243 28.29 -19.54 -55.11
C ARG A 243 27.70 -20.76 -55.84
N PRO A 244 28.50 -21.81 -56.14
CA PRO A 244 27.97 -23.06 -56.71
C PRO A 244 26.94 -23.73 -55.80
N GLU A 245 25.93 -24.38 -56.39
CA GLU A 245 24.74 -24.94 -55.72
C GLU A 245 25.07 -25.96 -54.60
N GLU A 246 26.07 -26.81 -54.82
CA GLU A 246 26.57 -27.77 -53.83
C GLU A 246 27.12 -27.08 -52.57
N ARG A 247 27.84 -25.96 -52.74
CA ARG A 247 28.35 -25.17 -51.61
C ARG A 247 27.25 -24.40 -50.90
N ARG A 248 26.19 -23.98 -51.62
CA ARG A 248 25.03 -23.29 -51.03
C ARG A 248 24.26 -24.23 -50.11
N SER A 249 24.03 -25.46 -50.54
CA SER A 249 23.36 -26.50 -49.73
C SER A 249 24.12 -26.82 -48.44
N SER A 250 25.44 -27.05 -48.53
CA SER A 250 26.27 -27.31 -47.33
C SER A 250 26.32 -26.13 -46.36
N LEU A 251 26.27 -24.89 -46.85
CA LEU A 251 26.21 -23.69 -46.01
C LEU A 251 24.84 -23.53 -45.35
N ALA A 252 23.75 -23.84 -46.06
CA ALA A 252 22.41 -23.84 -45.51
C ALA A 252 22.30 -24.84 -44.34
N GLU A 253 22.78 -26.07 -44.50
CA GLU A 253 22.80 -27.07 -43.42
C GLU A 253 23.55 -26.60 -42.18
N ARG A 254 24.75 -26.03 -42.35
CA ARG A 254 25.56 -25.51 -41.23
C ARG A 254 24.91 -24.30 -40.54
N LEU A 255 24.26 -23.44 -41.31
CA LEU A 255 23.53 -22.28 -40.79
C LEU A 255 22.29 -22.74 -40.00
N LEU A 256 21.59 -23.77 -40.49
CA LEU A 256 20.48 -24.41 -39.81
C LEU A 256 20.91 -25.11 -38.50
N GLU A 257 22.06 -25.79 -38.51
CA GLU A 257 22.64 -26.39 -37.31
C GLU A 257 22.96 -25.32 -36.26
N LEU A 258 23.57 -24.21 -36.69
CA LEU A 258 23.85 -23.07 -35.80
C LEU A 258 22.57 -22.46 -35.24
N ALA A 259 21.54 -22.27 -36.07
CA ALA A 259 20.24 -21.76 -35.64
C ALA A 259 19.59 -22.70 -34.60
N SER A 260 19.61 -24.01 -34.83
CA SER A 260 19.08 -25.00 -33.87
C SER A 260 19.81 -24.98 -32.52
N ARG A 261 21.14 -24.77 -32.54
CA ARG A 261 21.94 -24.61 -31.32
C ARG A 261 21.60 -23.33 -30.55
N LEU A 262 21.34 -22.23 -31.26
CA LEU A 262 20.91 -20.97 -30.64
C LEU A 262 19.51 -21.07 -30.02
N GLU A 263 18.57 -21.72 -30.71
CA GLU A 263 17.25 -22.01 -30.15
C GLU A 263 17.33 -22.85 -28.88
N SER A 264 18.19 -23.88 -28.90
CA SER A 264 18.42 -24.73 -27.74
C SER A 264 18.97 -23.93 -26.56
N ALA A 265 19.85 -22.95 -26.81
CA ALA A 265 20.33 -22.03 -25.78
C ALA A 265 19.21 -21.12 -25.24
N GLN A 266 18.34 -20.58 -26.11
CA GLN A 266 17.20 -19.74 -25.67
C GLN A 266 16.14 -20.50 -24.86
N ALA A 267 16.00 -21.80 -25.10
CA ALA A 267 15.06 -22.70 -24.42
C ALA A 267 15.67 -23.40 -23.19
N SER A 268 16.95 -23.18 -22.91
CA SER A 268 17.64 -23.78 -21.76
C SER A 268 17.24 -23.10 -20.44
N CYS A 269 17.62 -23.72 -19.31
CA CYS A 269 17.52 -23.08 -18.00
C CYS A 269 18.82 -22.33 -17.66
N LEU A 270 18.74 -21.38 -16.72
CA LEU A 270 19.85 -20.51 -16.33
C LEU A 270 21.10 -21.31 -15.90
N GLU A 271 20.91 -22.37 -15.12
CA GLU A 271 22.00 -23.24 -14.66
C GLU A 271 22.74 -23.89 -15.84
N GLN A 272 21.98 -24.28 -16.86
CA GLN A 272 22.51 -24.95 -18.04
C GLN A 272 23.25 -23.96 -18.94
N GLU A 273 22.65 -22.80 -19.21
CA GLU A 273 23.29 -21.75 -20.02
C GLU A 273 24.64 -21.33 -19.43
N LEU A 274 24.68 -21.04 -18.12
CA LEU A 274 25.91 -20.63 -17.44
C LEU A 274 26.97 -21.75 -17.41
N SER A 275 26.54 -23.00 -17.23
CA SER A 275 27.44 -24.16 -17.28
C SER A 275 28.04 -24.38 -18.67
N GLU A 276 27.26 -24.21 -19.73
CA GLU A 276 27.72 -24.31 -21.12
C GLU A 276 28.72 -23.20 -21.46
N ILE A 277 28.44 -21.96 -21.03
CA ILE A 277 29.36 -20.81 -21.20
C ILE A 277 30.70 -21.10 -20.51
N ALA A 278 30.69 -21.52 -19.25
CA ALA A 278 31.91 -21.82 -18.50
C ALA A 278 32.71 -22.97 -19.14
N THR A 279 32.01 -24.01 -19.61
CA THR A 279 32.62 -25.17 -20.27
C THR A 279 33.24 -24.82 -21.62
N ALA A 280 32.60 -23.95 -22.40
CA ALA A 280 33.10 -23.53 -23.71
C ALA A 280 34.42 -22.75 -23.60
N VAL A 281 34.57 -21.92 -22.56
CA VAL A 281 35.77 -21.10 -22.37
C VAL A 281 36.94 -21.87 -21.74
N SER A 282 36.65 -22.79 -20.82
CA SER A 282 37.68 -23.36 -19.95
C SER A 282 37.82 -24.88 -20.06
N GLY A 283 37.01 -25.53 -20.89
CA GLY A 283 36.90 -26.98 -20.97
C GLY A 283 36.05 -27.57 -19.84
N ARG A 284 35.66 -28.86 -19.97
CA ARG A 284 34.68 -29.50 -19.06
C ARG A 284 35.09 -29.48 -17.59
N ARG A 285 36.36 -29.79 -17.27
CA ARG A 285 36.83 -29.88 -15.88
C ARG A 285 36.86 -28.49 -15.23
N SER A 286 37.59 -27.57 -15.82
CA SER A 286 37.74 -26.20 -15.30
C SER A 286 36.41 -25.45 -15.31
N GLY A 287 35.59 -25.64 -16.35
CA GLY A 287 34.24 -25.10 -16.42
C GLY A 287 33.37 -25.54 -15.24
N ARG A 288 33.32 -26.85 -14.94
CA ARG A 288 32.58 -27.36 -13.76
C ARG A 288 33.08 -26.77 -12.44
N ILE A 289 34.40 -26.64 -12.27
CA ILE A 289 35.00 -26.01 -11.07
C ILE A 289 34.56 -24.56 -10.94
N THR A 290 34.60 -23.80 -12.04
CA THR A 290 34.19 -22.39 -12.08
C THR A 290 32.69 -22.23 -11.82
N THR A 291 31.85 -23.03 -12.47
CA THR A 291 30.39 -23.04 -12.24
C THR A 291 30.07 -23.30 -10.77
N ARG A 292 30.73 -24.31 -10.17
CA ARG A 292 30.53 -24.66 -8.75
C ARG A 292 31.02 -23.56 -7.80
N ARG A 293 32.17 -22.94 -8.10
CA ARG A 293 32.74 -21.84 -7.28
C ARG A 293 31.85 -20.62 -7.27
N LEU A 294 31.37 -20.21 -8.44
CA LEU A 294 30.55 -19.02 -8.63
C LEU A 294 29.08 -19.26 -8.27
N GLY A 295 28.66 -20.52 -8.14
CA GLY A 295 27.26 -20.85 -7.83
C GLY A 295 26.34 -20.78 -9.04
N TRP A 296 26.91 -20.83 -10.24
CA TRP A 296 26.16 -20.87 -11.51
C TRP A 296 25.36 -22.17 -11.67
N ASP A 297 25.64 -23.16 -10.84
CA ASP A 297 24.86 -24.39 -10.68
C ASP A 297 23.57 -24.19 -9.85
N GLY A 298 23.30 -22.97 -9.40
CA GLY A 298 22.15 -22.62 -8.56
C GLY A 298 22.32 -22.92 -7.07
N ARG A 299 23.50 -23.38 -6.62
CA ARG A 299 23.72 -23.81 -5.24
C ARG A 299 24.44 -22.78 -4.36
N GLY A 300 24.59 -21.55 -4.83
CA GLY A 300 25.08 -20.42 -4.02
C GLY A 300 26.59 -20.31 -3.86
N GLY A 301 27.33 -21.08 -4.65
CA GLY A 301 28.79 -21.12 -4.65
C GLY A 301 29.36 -21.95 -3.50
N THR A 302 30.68 -22.08 -3.50
CA THR A 302 31.43 -22.78 -2.44
C THR A 302 32.79 -22.13 -2.23
N THR A 303 33.51 -22.53 -1.18
CA THR A 303 34.84 -21.99 -0.87
C THR A 303 35.90 -22.62 -1.77
N LEU A 304 37.05 -21.96 -1.92
CA LEU A 304 38.20 -22.52 -2.63
C LEU A 304 38.73 -23.79 -1.95
N GLN A 305 38.64 -23.87 -0.62
CA GLN A 305 39.10 -25.02 0.15
C GLN A 305 38.21 -26.24 -0.10
N ASN A 306 36.88 -26.08 0.00
CA ASN A 306 35.96 -27.20 -0.24
C ASN A 306 36.12 -27.75 -1.66
N LEU A 307 36.33 -26.89 -2.66
CA LEU A 307 36.59 -27.32 -4.04
C LEU A 307 37.93 -28.04 -4.21
N ALA A 308 38.95 -27.62 -3.49
CA ALA A 308 40.26 -28.26 -3.49
C ALA A 308 40.13 -29.70 -2.98
N ASP A 309 39.43 -29.88 -1.86
CA ASP A 309 39.17 -31.18 -1.25
C ASP A 309 38.31 -32.07 -2.18
N GLU A 310 37.21 -31.53 -2.74
CA GLU A 310 36.32 -32.25 -3.67
C GLU A 310 37.03 -32.71 -4.97
N ASN A 311 38.07 -32.00 -5.41
CA ASN A 311 38.76 -32.26 -6.69
C ASN A 311 40.17 -32.84 -6.52
N GLY A 312 40.62 -33.11 -5.29
CA GLY A 312 41.94 -33.64 -4.98
C GLY A 312 43.10 -32.74 -5.45
N VAL A 313 42.95 -31.42 -5.35
CA VAL A 313 43.97 -30.44 -5.78
C VAL A 313 44.15 -29.36 -4.72
N THR A 314 45.22 -28.55 -4.81
CA THR A 314 45.46 -27.48 -3.83
C THR A 314 44.48 -26.32 -3.98
N ARG A 315 44.22 -25.60 -2.87
CA ARG A 315 43.43 -24.36 -2.85
C ARG A 315 43.94 -23.33 -3.87
N GLU A 316 45.26 -23.21 -3.99
CA GLU A 316 45.89 -22.29 -4.93
C GLU A 316 45.65 -22.71 -6.38
N ARG A 317 45.65 -24.02 -6.68
CA ARG A 317 45.32 -24.51 -8.03
C ARG A 317 43.88 -24.20 -8.42
N ILE A 318 42.91 -24.36 -7.50
CA ILE A 318 41.52 -23.95 -7.74
C ILE A 318 41.43 -22.46 -8.00
N ARG A 319 42.12 -21.63 -7.19
CA ARG A 319 42.15 -20.17 -7.37
C ARG A 319 42.63 -19.79 -8.77
N GLN A 320 43.72 -20.41 -9.24
CA GLN A 320 44.26 -20.19 -10.59
C GLN A 320 43.29 -20.61 -11.70
N ILE A 321 42.63 -21.76 -11.57
CA ILE A 321 41.65 -22.25 -12.55
C ILE A 321 40.47 -21.27 -12.68
N VAL A 322 39.92 -20.84 -11.54
CA VAL A 322 38.77 -19.93 -11.52
C VAL A 322 39.17 -18.55 -12.04
N ALA A 323 40.31 -18.00 -11.61
CA ALA A 323 40.82 -16.72 -12.08
C ALA A 323 41.01 -16.71 -13.60
N SER A 324 41.71 -17.72 -14.14
CA SER A 324 41.91 -17.85 -15.59
C SER A 324 40.59 -18.01 -16.36
N SER A 325 39.60 -18.69 -15.79
CA SER A 325 38.27 -18.81 -16.41
C SER A 325 37.54 -17.46 -16.46
N CYS A 326 37.56 -16.70 -15.35
CA CYS A 326 36.95 -15.37 -15.28
C CYS A 326 37.65 -14.36 -16.19
N GLU A 327 38.99 -14.38 -16.27
CA GLU A 327 39.76 -13.51 -17.16
C GLU A 327 39.40 -13.72 -18.62
N ARG A 328 39.21 -14.99 -19.05
CA ARG A 328 38.78 -15.29 -20.43
C ARG A 328 37.33 -14.91 -20.72
N LEU A 329 36.49 -14.81 -19.70
CA LEU A 329 35.11 -14.37 -19.83
C LEU A 329 34.99 -12.84 -19.79
N ALA A 330 35.93 -12.17 -19.11
CA ALA A 330 35.97 -10.72 -19.00
C ALA A 330 36.19 -10.07 -20.37
N GLY A 331 35.27 -9.18 -20.75
CA GLY A 331 35.36 -8.41 -22.01
C GLY A 331 34.87 -9.16 -23.26
N VAL A 332 34.54 -10.45 -23.16
CA VAL A 332 33.95 -11.21 -24.28
C VAL A 332 32.44 -10.97 -24.34
N ARG A 333 31.94 -10.66 -25.54
CA ARG A 333 30.49 -10.57 -25.78
C ARG A 333 29.89 -11.97 -25.89
N VAL A 334 29.35 -12.46 -24.78
CA VAL A 334 28.67 -13.76 -24.72
C VAL A 334 27.17 -13.57 -24.90
N TYR A 335 26.58 -14.34 -25.83
CA TYR A 335 25.15 -14.47 -25.99
C TYR A 335 24.58 -15.27 -24.81
N ALA A 336 23.83 -14.63 -23.90
CA ALA A 336 23.31 -15.25 -22.68
C ALA A 336 21.83 -14.88 -22.46
N PRO A 337 20.94 -15.29 -23.39
CA PRO A 337 19.53 -14.90 -23.38
C PRO A 337 18.77 -15.27 -22.10
N VAL A 338 19.11 -16.37 -21.42
CA VAL A 338 18.42 -16.78 -20.19
C VAL A 338 18.86 -15.93 -19.01
N LEU A 339 20.16 -15.64 -18.89
CA LEU A 339 20.69 -14.67 -17.94
C LEU A 339 20.08 -13.29 -18.14
N ASP A 340 19.99 -12.81 -19.37
CA ASP A 340 19.43 -11.49 -19.68
C ASP A 340 17.94 -11.41 -19.32
N LYS A 341 17.16 -12.48 -19.60
CA LYS A 341 15.77 -12.63 -19.12
C LYS A 341 15.69 -12.61 -17.59
N ALA A 342 16.59 -13.32 -16.91
CA ALA A 342 16.63 -13.36 -15.45
C ALA A 342 16.94 -11.97 -14.85
N LEU A 343 17.96 -11.28 -15.37
CA LEU A 343 18.36 -9.96 -14.90
C LEU A 343 17.30 -8.89 -15.20
N SER A 344 16.64 -8.96 -16.35
CA SER A 344 15.50 -8.09 -16.69
C SER A 344 14.37 -8.28 -15.67
N LEU A 345 14.01 -9.52 -15.34
CA LEU A 345 12.99 -9.81 -14.34
C LEU A 345 13.37 -9.30 -12.94
N VAL A 346 14.63 -9.48 -12.55
CA VAL A 346 15.12 -8.97 -11.26
C VAL A 346 15.07 -7.44 -11.25
N ARG A 347 15.51 -6.77 -12.31
CA ARG A 347 15.46 -5.30 -12.42
C ARG A 347 14.05 -4.73 -12.31
N GLU A 348 13.05 -5.41 -12.86
CA GLU A 348 11.64 -5.01 -12.76
C GLU A 348 11.06 -5.18 -11.34
N THR A 349 11.71 -5.98 -10.49
CA THR A 349 11.16 -6.39 -9.18
C THR A 349 11.98 -5.87 -8.00
N ILE A 350 13.21 -5.41 -8.19
CA ILE A 350 14.01 -4.85 -7.09
C ILE A 350 13.43 -3.52 -6.56
N PRO A 351 13.57 -3.24 -5.27
CA PRO A 351 14.07 -4.15 -4.23
C PRO A 351 13.03 -5.22 -3.84
N SER A 352 13.45 -6.48 -3.79
CA SER A 352 12.56 -7.63 -3.51
C SER A 352 13.21 -8.67 -2.58
N PRO A 353 12.40 -9.46 -1.84
CA PRO A 353 12.91 -10.61 -1.11
C PRO A 353 13.56 -11.61 -2.06
N ALA A 354 14.76 -12.07 -1.71
CA ALA A 354 15.49 -13.05 -2.48
C ALA A 354 14.62 -14.29 -2.75
N LYS A 355 13.91 -14.79 -1.73
CA LYS A 355 13.01 -15.94 -1.87
C LYS A 355 11.89 -15.72 -2.89
N ALA A 356 11.27 -14.54 -2.91
CA ALA A 356 10.20 -14.23 -3.86
C ALA A 356 10.72 -14.20 -5.30
N VAL A 357 11.93 -13.66 -5.50
CA VAL A 357 12.59 -13.68 -6.81
C VAL A 357 12.95 -15.11 -7.23
N GLN A 358 13.49 -15.94 -6.33
CA GLN A 358 13.78 -17.34 -6.60
C GLN A 358 12.53 -18.12 -7.03
N GLU A 359 11.42 -17.95 -6.30
CA GLU A 359 10.14 -18.57 -6.66
C GLU A 359 9.62 -18.07 -8.00
N THR A 360 9.82 -16.80 -8.33
CA THR A 360 9.38 -16.23 -9.61
C THR A 360 10.20 -16.76 -10.78
N LEU A 361 11.52 -16.87 -10.62
CA LEU A 361 12.40 -17.46 -11.63
C LEU A 361 12.03 -18.92 -11.91
N LEU A 362 11.75 -19.70 -10.86
CA LEU A 362 11.31 -21.09 -10.98
C LEU A 362 9.92 -21.21 -11.64
N LYS A 363 8.94 -20.40 -11.20
CA LYS A 363 7.57 -20.40 -11.77
C LYS A 363 7.55 -20.02 -13.24
N ARG A 364 8.48 -19.19 -13.71
CA ARG A 364 8.62 -18.81 -15.12
C ARG A 364 9.49 -19.77 -15.94
N GLY A 365 10.01 -20.85 -15.34
CA GLY A 365 10.86 -21.83 -16.01
C GLY A 365 12.24 -21.28 -16.41
N ILE A 366 12.66 -20.14 -15.85
CA ILE A 366 13.99 -19.56 -16.11
C ILE A 366 15.05 -20.41 -15.41
N THR A 367 14.74 -20.93 -14.22
CA THR A 367 15.58 -21.87 -13.48
C THR A 367 14.90 -23.22 -13.42
N ARG A 368 15.68 -24.30 -13.42
CA ARG A 368 15.13 -25.67 -13.33
C ARG A 368 14.73 -26.02 -11.90
N CYS A 369 15.47 -25.52 -10.92
CA CYS A 369 15.21 -25.74 -9.50
C CYS A 369 15.35 -24.43 -8.71
N ALA A 370 15.24 -24.53 -7.39
CA ALA A 370 15.50 -23.39 -6.50
C ALA A 370 16.94 -22.92 -6.69
N PHE A 371 17.10 -21.74 -7.27
CA PHE A 371 18.41 -21.18 -7.65
C PHE A 371 18.84 -20.12 -6.63
N ASP A 372 19.98 -20.30 -5.97
CA ASP A 372 20.54 -19.30 -5.06
C ASP A 372 21.00 -18.05 -5.81
N LEU A 373 20.44 -16.89 -5.45
CA LEU A 373 20.70 -15.62 -6.14
C LEU A 373 22.15 -15.13 -6.02
N ARG A 374 22.97 -15.68 -5.11
CA ARG A 374 24.42 -15.42 -5.12
C ARG A 374 25.05 -15.83 -6.45
N GLY A 375 24.57 -16.92 -7.05
CA GLY A 375 24.98 -17.35 -8.39
C GLY A 375 24.61 -16.32 -9.45
N LEU A 376 23.42 -15.74 -9.37
CA LEU A 376 22.92 -14.75 -10.32
C LEU A 376 23.69 -13.43 -10.21
N VAL A 377 23.97 -12.98 -8.99
CA VAL A 377 24.81 -11.79 -8.73
C VAL A 377 26.21 -12.00 -9.32
N SER A 378 26.84 -13.15 -9.06
CA SER A 378 28.17 -13.44 -9.62
C SER A 378 28.16 -13.53 -11.17
N ALA A 379 27.09 -14.07 -11.77
CA ALA A 379 26.94 -14.14 -13.22
C ALA A 379 26.79 -12.74 -13.83
N ALA A 380 26.03 -11.85 -13.17
CA ALA A 380 25.92 -10.45 -13.57
C ALA A 380 27.27 -9.75 -13.49
N GLU A 381 28.02 -9.91 -12.39
CA GLU A 381 29.34 -9.30 -12.21
C GLU A 381 30.33 -9.71 -13.30
N VAL A 382 30.34 -10.99 -13.69
CA VAL A 382 31.30 -11.52 -14.68
C VAL A 382 30.87 -11.24 -16.12
N LEU A 383 29.60 -11.49 -16.47
CA LEU A 383 29.12 -11.49 -17.86
C LEU A 383 28.42 -10.20 -18.26
N ARG A 384 27.96 -9.40 -17.29
CA ARG A 384 27.18 -8.17 -17.51
C ARG A 384 27.58 -7.07 -16.50
N PRO A 385 28.86 -6.64 -16.46
CA PRO A 385 29.38 -5.75 -15.41
C PRO A 385 28.70 -4.37 -15.33
N THR A 386 27.95 -3.97 -16.36
CA THR A 386 27.11 -2.76 -16.35
C THR A 386 25.80 -2.91 -15.55
N VAL A 387 25.47 -4.13 -15.10
CA VAL A 387 24.29 -4.45 -14.30
C VAL A 387 24.67 -4.57 -12.82
N SER A 388 24.31 -3.56 -12.02
CA SER A 388 24.59 -3.56 -10.58
C SER A 388 23.41 -4.09 -9.75
N ILE A 389 23.46 -5.38 -9.43
CA ILE A 389 22.56 -6.04 -8.46
C ILE A 389 23.36 -6.55 -7.27
N LEU A 390 22.79 -6.49 -6.07
CA LEU A 390 23.42 -6.92 -4.82
C LEU A 390 22.44 -7.71 -3.97
N LEU A 391 22.98 -8.68 -3.22
CA LEU A 391 22.25 -9.39 -2.17
C LEU A 391 22.59 -8.80 -0.80
N CYS A 392 21.64 -8.07 -0.20
CA CYS A 392 21.75 -7.49 1.14
C CYS A 392 20.95 -8.33 2.13
N GLY A 393 21.60 -9.30 2.78
CA GLY A 393 20.92 -10.25 3.68
C GLY A 393 19.93 -11.14 2.91
N ARG A 394 18.63 -10.94 3.12
CA ARG A 394 17.55 -11.68 2.43
C ARG A 394 16.90 -10.89 1.29
N LEU A 395 17.42 -9.72 0.93
CA LEU A 395 16.88 -8.85 -0.10
C LEU A 395 17.83 -8.75 -1.28
N ILE A 396 17.29 -8.78 -2.49
CA ILE A 396 18.00 -8.41 -3.71
C ILE A 396 17.63 -6.97 -4.08
N THR A 397 18.63 -6.16 -4.41
CA THR A 397 18.49 -4.70 -4.57
C THR A 397 19.55 -4.17 -5.54
N SER A 398 19.44 -2.91 -5.98
CA SER A 398 20.50 -2.27 -6.75
C SER A 398 21.60 -1.74 -5.82
N SER A 399 22.79 -1.51 -6.36
CA SER A 399 23.88 -0.84 -5.61
C SER A 399 23.50 0.56 -5.10
N VAL A 400 22.59 1.23 -5.79
CA VAL A 400 22.11 2.59 -5.50
C VAL A 400 21.16 2.61 -4.29
N ASP A 401 20.48 1.51 -4.01
CA ASP A 401 19.46 1.40 -2.95
C ASP A 401 20.04 0.93 -1.60
N ARG A 402 21.32 0.54 -1.56
CA ARG A 402 21.98 0.06 -0.33
C ARG A 402 21.94 1.10 0.80
N GLY A 403 22.03 2.39 0.44
CA GLY A 403 21.89 3.50 1.38
C GLY A 403 20.50 3.57 2.03
N ASP A 404 19.47 3.30 1.23
CA ASP A 404 18.07 3.37 1.65
C ASP A 404 17.73 2.22 2.62
N ILE A 405 18.27 1.01 2.42
CA ILE A 405 18.09 -0.12 3.34
C ILE A 405 18.65 0.21 4.73
N ALA A 406 19.87 0.75 4.78
CA ALA A 406 20.50 1.12 6.05
C ALA A 406 19.76 2.29 6.72
N ALA A 407 19.26 3.24 5.93
CA ALA A 407 18.43 4.34 6.41
C ALA A 407 17.10 3.85 6.99
N ILE A 408 16.43 2.88 6.36
CA ILE A 408 15.19 2.26 6.84
C ILE A 408 15.42 1.59 8.21
N ALA A 409 16.45 0.77 8.35
CA ALA A 409 16.75 0.09 9.61
C ALA A 409 17.07 1.08 10.74
N ARG A 410 17.84 2.13 10.46
CA ARG A 410 18.12 3.20 11.44
C ARG A 410 16.87 4.00 11.78
N GLY A 411 16.09 4.41 10.78
CA GLY A 411 14.85 5.16 10.94
C GLY A 411 13.82 4.41 11.79
N ALA A 412 13.71 3.09 11.60
CA ALA A 412 12.85 2.24 12.39
C ALA A 412 13.24 2.21 13.87
N ARG A 413 14.52 1.99 14.18
CA ARG A 413 15.02 2.02 15.57
C ARG A 413 14.81 3.38 16.21
N GLN A 414 15.07 4.47 15.48
CA GLN A 414 14.88 5.83 15.98
C GLN A 414 13.40 6.14 16.26
N ALA A 415 12.51 5.80 15.33
CA ALA A 415 11.06 6.01 15.48
C ALA A 415 10.50 5.25 16.68
N ALA A 416 10.84 3.97 16.80
CA ALA A 416 10.39 3.13 17.91
C ALA A 416 11.02 3.54 19.25
N SER A 417 12.30 3.95 19.29
CA SER A 417 12.94 4.39 20.54
C SER A 417 12.32 5.68 21.09
N ARG A 418 11.91 6.60 20.22
CA ARG A 418 11.35 7.89 20.64
C ARG A 418 10.01 7.78 21.36
N ARG A 419 9.14 6.86 20.89
CA ARG A 419 7.75 6.76 21.35
C ARG A 419 7.40 5.41 21.98
N GLY A 420 8.19 4.38 21.73
CA GLY A 420 7.96 3.01 22.18
C GLY A 420 7.37 2.08 21.12
N MET A 421 6.59 2.65 20.20
CA MET A 421 5.94 1.98 19.07
C MET A 421 6.13 2.85 17.83
N ALA A 422 6.18 2.23 16.66
CA ALA A 422 6.29 2.92 15.39
C ALA A 422 5.45 2.22 14.31
N THR A 423 5.20 2.94 13.23
CA THR A 423 4.53 2.40 12.04
C THR A 423 5.43 2.40 10.82
N VAL A 424 5.13 1.52 9.86
CA VAL A 424 5.75 1.53 8.52
C VAL A 424 5.74 2.93 7.92
N LYS A 425 4.60 3.64 7.99
CA LYS A 425 4.44 5.01 7.52
C LYS A 425 5.41 5.99 8.20
N THR A 426 5.62 5.89 9.52
CA THR A 426 6.57 6.76 10.22
C THR A 426 8.02 6.52 9.80
N VAL A 427 8.37 5.27 9.44
CA VAL A 427 9.70 4.94 8.91
C VAL A 427 9.87 5.50 7.51
N GLN A 428 8.86 5.33 6.63
CA GLN A 428 8.89 5.91 5.29
C GLN A 428 9.11 7.42 5.33
N GLU A 429 8.38 8.13 6.20
CA GLU A 429 8.52 9.57 6.37
C GLU A 429 9.92 9.96 6.88
N GLY A 430 10.44 9.25 7.88
CA GLY A 430 11.79 9.50 8.40
C GLY A 430 12.90 9.27 7.37
N VAL A 431 12.75 8.22 6.54
CA VAL A 431 13.68 7.93 5.45
C VAL A 431 13.59 8.99 4.37
N ARG A 432 12.37 9.41 3.99
CA ARG A 432 12.15 10.50 3.02
C ARG A 432 12.85 11.78 3.44
N VAL A 433 12.69 12.18 4.70
CA VAL A 433 13.35 13.40 5.23
C VAL A 433 14.87 13.28 5.20
N THR A 434 15.41 12.11 5.51
CA THR A 434 16.87 11.90 5.62
C THR A 434 17.56 11.72 4.27
N THR A 435 16.92 11.02 3.34
CA THR A 435 17.51 10.56 2.07
C THR A 435 16.97 11.28 0.85
N GLN A 436 15.92 12.12 1.00
CA GLN A 436 15.19 12.75 -0.11
C GLN A 436 14.55 11.74 -1.09
N ARG A 437 14.42 10.47 -0.69
CA ARG A 437 13.88 9.39 -1.53
C ARG A 437 12.56 8.84 -1.01
N LEU A 438 11.68 8.49 -1.95
CA LEU A 438 10.43 7.80 -1.65
C LEU A 438 10.67 6.29 -1.63
N VAL A 439 10.42 5.66 -0.48
CA VAL A 439 10.49 4.22 -0.30
C VAL A 439 9.09 3.63 -0.19
N SER A 440 8.85 2.48 -0.83
CA SER A 440 7.54 1.82 -0.81
C SER A 440 7.23 1.22 0.58
N PRO A 441 5.95 1.13 0.98
CA PRO A 441 5.59 0.52 2.26
C PRO A 441 5.99 -0.95 2.34
N SER A 442 5.84 -1.67 1.23
CA SER A 442 6.22 -3.09 1.11
C SER A 442 7.71 -3.30 1.31
N LEU A 443 8.57 -2.43 0.77
CA LEU A 443 10.01 -2.50 0.99
C LEU A 443 10.36 -2.37 2.48
N VAL A 444 9.78 -1.37 3.15
CA VAL A 444 10.00 -1.16 4.58
C VAL A 444 9.57 -2.38 5.39
N GLN A 445 8.38 -2.94 5.11
CA GLN A 445 7.91 -4.16 5.78
C GLN A 445 8.87 -5.34 5.60
N HIS A 446 9.34 -5.59 4.38
CA HIS A 446 10.25 -6.71 4.12
C HIS A 446 11.61 -6.55 4.82
N ILE A 447 12.14 -5.33 4.87
CA ILE A 447 13.37 -5.04 5.64
C ILE A 447 13.14 -5.31 7.12
N LEU A 448 12.01 -4.83 7.67
CA LEU A 448 11.68 -4.97 9.09
C LEU A 448 11.36 -6.43 9.49
N GLN A 449 10.79 -7.23 8.61
CA GLN A 449 10.60 -8.68 8.84
C GLN A 449 11.93 -9.44 8.99
N GLY A 450 13.04 -8.90 8.47
CA GLY A 450 14.37 -9.46 8.65
C GLY A 450 15.03 -9.12 9.99
N GLU A 451 14.50 -8.15 10.74
CA GLU A 451 15.08 -7.68 11.99
C GLU A 451 14.70 -8.60 13.16
N ARG A 452 15.70 -9.25 13.78
CA ARG A 452 15.47 -10.27 14.84
C ARG A 452 14.85 -9.71 16.12
N ASP A 453 15.16 -8.46 16.45
CA ASP A 453 14.69 -7.81 17.68
C ASP A 453 13.33 -7.12 17.53
N LEU A 454 12.76 -7.15 16.33
CA LEU A 454 11.48 -6.52 16.02
C LEU A 454 10.31 -7.44 16.40
N ARG A 455 9.27 -6.86 17.00
CA ARG A 455 7.98 -7.50 17.24
C ARG A 455 6.89 -6.71 16.53
N TRP A 456 6.12 -7.40 15.68
CA TRP A 456 4.89 -6.86 15.11
C TRP A 456 3.78 -6.84 16.16
N LEU A 457 2.98 -5.77 16.15
CA LEU A 457 1.89 -5.53 17.11
C LEU A 457 0.51 -5.68 16.47
N ASP A 458 0.46 -5.96 15.17
CA ASP A 458 -0.73 -6.18 14.37
C ASP A 458 -0.51 -7.24 13.30
N THR A 459 -1.60 -7.83 12.79
CA THR A 459 -1.57 -8.85 11.74
C THR A 459 -1.22 -8.26 10.36
N GLU A 460 -1.48 -6.97 10.15
CA GLU A 460 -1.21 -6.27 8.89
C GLU A 460 0.27 -5.83 8.75
N HIS A 461 1.09 -6.08 9.77
CA HIS A 461 2.47 -5.65 9.85
C HIS A 461 2.61 -4.13 9.58
N GLN A 462 1.75 -3.31 10.17
CA GLN A 462 1.88 -1.85 10.14
C GLN A 462 2.52 -1.31 11.40
N TRP A 463 2.32 -1.96 12.55
CA TRP A 463 2.77 -1.51 13.86
C TRP A 463 3.84 -2.43 14.42
N PHE A 464 4.90 -1.85 14.96
CA PHE A 464 5.98 -2.63 15.55
C PHE A 464 6.64 -1.93 16.74
N CYS A 465 7.34 -2.73 17.54
CA CYS A 465 8.27 -2.27 18.56
C CYS A 465 9.54 -3.13 18.55
N PHE A 466 10.57 -2.70 19.28
CA PHE A 466 11.77 -3.52 19.50
C PHE A 466 11.75 -4.11 20.91
N ARG A 467 12.05 -5.42 21.02
CA ARG A 467 12.07 -6.16 22.29
C ARG A 467 13.10 -5.60 23.28
N ARG A 468 14.25 -5.18 22.76
CA ARG A 468 15.38 -4.65 23.54
C ARG A 468 15.51 -3.16 23.29
N SER A 469 14.70 -2.36 23.96
CA SER A 469 14.87 -0.90 23.99
C SER A 469 15.08 -0.44 25.42
N SER A 470 16.23 0.17 25.70
CA SER A 470 16.55 0.75 27.02
C SER A 470 15.73 2.00 27.34
N ARG A 471 15.08 2.61 26.32
CA ARG A 471 14.25 3.82 26.46
C ARG A 471 12.98 3.65 25.66
N ASN A 472 11.85 3.49 26.35
CA ASN A 472 10.54 3.32 25.72
C ASN A 472 9.51 4.23 26.40
N ALA A 473 9.16 5.34 25.74
CA ALA A 473 8.27 6.35 26.29
C ALA A 473 6.87 5.83 26.63
N ALA A 474 6.30 4.97 25.78
CA ALA A 474 5.00 4.33 26.03
C ALA A 474 5.07 3.42 27.27
N ALA A 475 6.07 2.54 27.35
CA ALA A 475 6.26 1.68 28.52
C ALA A 475 6.42 2.51 29.80
N THR A 476 7.17 3.62 29.77
CA THR A 476 7.28 4.54 30.91
C THR A 476 5.92 5.14 31.31
N HIS A 477 5.09 5.56 30.36
CA HIS A 477 3.76 6.09 30.68
C HIS A 477 2.84 5.03 31.28
N ILE A 478 2.83 3.82 30.70
CA ILE A 478 2.05 2.69 31.21
C ILE A 478 2.48 2.37 32.65
N LYS A 479 3.79 2.28 32.90
CA LYS A 479 4.34 2.03 34.24
C LYS A 479 3.93 3.09 35.26
N ARG A 480 3.91 4.37 34.86
CA ARG A 480 3.45 5.50 35.70
C ARG A 480 1.97 5.48 36.02
N ILE A 481 1.13 4.99 35.10
CA ILE A 481 -0.30 4.84 35.35
C ILE A 481 -0.52 3.66 36.31
N LEU A 482 0.10 2.52 36.02
CA LEU A 482 -0.02 1.29 36.83
C LEU A 482 0.64 1.39 38.22
N SER A 483 1.51 2.37 38.45
CA SER A 483 2.01 2.64 39.79
C SER A 483 0.97 3.29 40.70
N LEU A 484 -0.02 3.99 40.13
CA LEU A 484 -1.11 4.62 40.87
C LEU A 484 -2.34 3.72 41.00
N VAL A 485 -2.66 2.97 39.94
CA VAL A 485 -3.83 2.07 39.90
C VAL A 485 -3.40 0.64 39.60
N PRO A 486 -3.93 -0.38 40.30
CA PRO A 486 -3.51 -1.77 40.12
C PRO A 486 -3.95 -2.35 38.77
N ARG A 487 -5.06 -1.86 38.23
CA ARG A 487 -5.63 -2.24 36.92
C ARG A 487 -6.27 -1.03 36.23
N ILE A 488 -6.34 -1.05 34.90
CA ILE A 488 -6.99 -0.01 34.11
C ILE A 488 -7.55 -0.58 32.79
N HIS A 489 -8.67 -0.03 32.32
CA HIS A 489 -9.25 -0.37 31.02
C HIS A 489 -8.35 0.12 29.86
N LEU A 490 -8.26 -0.66 28.78
CA LEU A 490 -7.37 -0.38 27.65
C LEU A 490 -7.65 0.96 26.96
N GLU A 491 -8.91 1.38 26.86
CA GLU A 491 -9.25 2.67 26.26
C GLU A 491 -8.76 3.86 27.10
N GLU A 492 -8.95 3.79 28.41
CA GLU A 492 -8.44 4.81 29.34
C GLU A 492 -6.92 4.84 29.34
N LEU A 493 -6.28 3.66 29.29
CA LEU A 493 -4.83 3.54 29.17
C LEU A 493 -4.34 4.18 27.87
N ARG A 494 -5.01 3.92 26.75
CA ARG A 494 -4.65 4.48 25.43
C ARG A 494 -4.62 6.00 25.47
N GLU A 495 -5.68 6.62 25.99
CA GLU A 495 -5.73 8.07 26.15
C GLU A 495 -4.58 8.58 26.99
N GLY A 496 -4.30 7.95 28.14
CA GLY A 496 -3.20 8.33 29.03
C GLY A 496 -1.83 8.23 28.35
N VAL A 497 -1.56 7.14 27.64
CA VAL A 497 -0.29 6.92 26.93
C VAL A 497 -0.07 7.93 25.81
N CYS A 498 -1.14 8.33 25.10
CA CYS A 498 -1.10 9.26 23.97
C CYS A 498 -1.13 10.75 24.38
N ARG A 499 -1.55 11.07 25.59
CA ARG A 499 -1.72 12.45 26.08
C ARG A 499 -0.44 13.30 26.09
N PRO A 500 0.75 12.79 26.45
CA PRO A 500 1.95 13.62 26.54
C PRO A 500 2.41 14.15 25.18
N HIS A 501 2.91 15.38 25.13
CA HIS A 501 3.37 16.03 23.89
C HIS A 501 4.32 15.20 23.02
N ARG A 502 5.23 14.44 23.65
CA ARG A 502 6.19 13.58 22.94
C ARG A 502 5.54 12.47 22.10
N MET A 503 4.28 12.17 22.41
CA MET A 503 3.44 11.15 21.77
C MET A 503 2.52 11.74 20.71
N ARG A 504 2.54 13.07 20.49
CA ARG A 504 1.69 13.73 19.48
C ARG A 504 1.88 13.10 18.11
N GLY A 505 0.76 12.79 17.44
CA GLY A 505 0.72 12.09 16.17
C GLY A 505 0.84 10.56 16.28
N MET A 506 0.92 10.01 17.49
CA MET A 506 0.85 8.57 17.76
C MET A 506 -0.47 8.23 18.44
N TRP A 507 -1.27 7.39 17.78
CA TRP A 507 -2.57 6.93 18.29
C TRP A 507 -2.77 5.47 17.87
N PRO A 508 -2.21 4.50 18.60
CA PRO A 508 -2.34 3.09 18.24
C PRO A 508 -3.81 2.63 18.38
N PRO A 509 -4.27 1.70 17.53
CA PRO A 509 -5.49 0.93 17.81
C PRO A 509 -5.41 0.26 19.19
N VAL A 510 -6.57 -0.03 19.79
CA VAL A 510 -6.65 -0.67 21.11
C VAL A 510 -5.94 -2.02 21.09
N ASP A 511 -6.14 -2.82 20.05
CA ASP A 511 -5.49 -4.13 19.89
C ASP A 511 -3.96 -4.04 19.78
N VAL A 512 -3.45 -2.99 19.13
CA VAL A 512 -2.00 -2.74 19.02
C VAL A 512 -1.42 -2.40 20.40
N LEU A 513 -2.12 -1.57 21.18
CA LEU A 513 -1.70 -1.24 22.54
C LEU A 513 -1.77 -2.47 23.46
N LYS A 514 -2.80 -3.30 23.29
CA LYS A 514 -2.97 -4.57 24.00
C LYS A 514 -1.80 -5.50 23.74
N GLU A 515 -1.47 -5.76 22.48
CA GLU A 515 -0.34 -6.60 22.06
C GLU A 515 1.01 -6.03 22.55
N PHE A 516 1.14 -4.71 22.58
CA PHE A 516 2.30 -4.05 23.17
C PHE A 516 2.42 -4.33 24.67
N CYS A 517 1.32 -4.23 25.43
CA CYS A 517 1.30 -4.50 26.87
C CYS A 517 1.64 -5.96 27.21
N VAL A 518 1.20 -6.92 26.40
CA VAL A 518 1.58 -8.35 26.54
C VAL A 518 3.10 -8.55 26.52
N GLY A 519 3.85 -7.65 25.87
CA GLY A 519 5.31 -7.70 25.82
C GLY A 519 6.06 -7.10 26.99
N LEU A 520 5.38 -6.47 27.95
CA LEU A 520 6.02 -5.75 29.03
C LEU A 520 6.13 -6.66 30.27
N PRO A 521 7.30 -6.72 30.93
CA PRO A 521 7.50 -7.65 32.05
C PRO A 521 6.75 -7.27 33.34
N PHE A 522 6.26 -6.03 33.44
CA PHE A 522 5.65 -5.48 34.66
C PHE A 522 4.11 -5.41 34.61
N CYS A 523 3.48 -5.89 33.53
CA CYS A 523 2.03 -5.93 33.42
C CYS A 523 1.51 -7.16 32.66
N THR A 524 0.27 -7.52 32.94
CA THR A 524 -0.50 -8.56 32.25
C THR A 524 -1.76 -7.95 31.66
N VAL A 525 -2.31 -8.61 30.65
CA VAL A 525 -3.56 -8.23 29.98
C VAL A 525 -4.59 -9.30 30.26
N ASP A 526 -5.76 -8.89 30.77
CA ASP A 526 -6.92 -9.74 31.00
C ASP A 526 -8.15 -9.10 30.36
N GLY A 527 -8.68 -9.73 29.30
CA GLY A 527 -9.75 -9.14 28.47
C GLY A 527 -9.37 -7.75 27.96
N ASP A 528 -10.12 -6.74 28.42
CA ASP A 528 -9.92 -5.33 28.08
C ASP A 528 -9.21 -4.52 29.18
N PHE A 529 -8.62 -5.21 30.15
CA PHE A 529 -7.90 -4.60 31.27
C PHE A 529 -6.41 -4.92 31.23
N VAL A 530 -5.61 -3.96 31.68
CA VAL A 530 -4.18 -4.13 31.94
C VAL A 530 -3.95 -4.01 33.43
N ALA A 531 -3.30 -5.01 34.02
CA ALA A 531 -2.99 -5.06 35.44
C ALA A 531 -1.48 -5.16 35.67
N ARG A 532 -0.98 -4.61 36.77
CA ARG A 532 0.43 -4.76 37.16
C ARG A 532 0.70 -6.16 37.68
N THR A 533 1.84 -6.75 37.33
CA THR A 533 2.27 -8.06 37.86
C THR A 533 2.95 -7.96 39.21
N VAL A 534 3.58 -6.81 39.47
CA VAL A 534 4.28 -6.52 40.73
C VAL A 534 3.78 -5.19 41.30
N PRO A 535 3.76 -5.02 42.63
CA PRO A 535 3.54 -3.71 43.24
C PRO A 535 4.58 -2.70 42.72
N LEU A 536 4.11 -1.53 42.31
CA LEU A 536 4.94 -0.43 41.82
C LEU A 536 4.79 0.76 42.76
N ASP A 537 5.90 1.32 43.21
CA ASP A 537 5.88 2.54 44.03
C ASP A 537 5.86 3.77 43.12
N TRP A 538 4.73 4.49 43.13
CA TRP A 538 4.57 5.68 42.33
C TRP A 538 5.55 6.79 42.69
N ARG A 539 6.10 6.82 43.90
CA ARG A 539 7.12 7.80 44.31
C ARG A 539 8.46 7.59 43.60
N GLN A 540 8.72 6.36 43.14
CA GLN A 540 9.91 6.02 42.36
C GLN A 540 9.67 6.19 40.86
N GLU A 541 8.43 5.99 40.39
CA GLU A 541 8.09 6.03 38.96
C GLU A 541 7.70 7.43 38.44
N LEU A 542 7.16 8.27 39.32
CA LEU A 542 6.80 9.65 39.02
C LEU A 542 7.95 10.60 39.40
N SER A 543 8.23 11.53 38.50
CA SER A 543 9.31 12.51 38.65
C SER A 543 8.76 13.93 38.52
N GLY A 544 9.31 14.86 39.29
CA GLY A 544 8.96 16.29 39.21
C GLY A 544 7.64 16.63 39.94
N ARG A 545 7.11 17.82 39.65
CA ARG A 545 5.98 18.42 40.39
C ARG A 545 4.62 17.73 40.20
N VAL A 546 4.52 16.76 39.27
CA VAL A 546 3.30 15.93 39.15
C VAL A 546 3.02 15.12 40.41
N THR A 547 4.07 14.77 41.17
CA THR A 547 3.95 14.07 42.46
C THR A 547 3.14 14.88 43.47
N THR A 548 3.27 16.21 43.46
CA THR A 548 2.46 17.12 44.30
C THR A 548 0.97 17.02 43.97
N ILE A 549 0.62 17.00 42.68
CA ILE A 549 -0.78 16.87 42.24
C ILE A 549 -1.35 15.52 42.68
N VAL A 550 -0.56 14.45 42.49
CA VAL A 550 -0.96 13.09 42.88
C VAL A 550 -1.13 12.97 44.40
N HIS A 551 -0.24 13.58 45.19
CA HIS A 551 -0.39 13.65 46.66
C HIS A 551 -1.70 14.31 47.07
N ILE A 552 -2.00 15.50 46.53
CA ILE A 552 -3.25 16.22 46.82
C ILE A 552 -4.46 15.37 46.46
N LEU A 553 -4.44 14.72 45.30
CA LEU A 553 -5.54 13.86 44.88
C LEU A 553 -5.72 12.67 45.82
N PHE A 554 -4.65 11.99 46.24
CA PHE A 554 -4.76 10.90 47.22
C PHE A 554 -5.32 11.37 48.57
N GLU A 555 -4.96 12.56 49.05
CA GLU A 555 -5.49 13.17 50.28
C GLU A 555 -6.99 13.52 50.18
N ASN A 556 -7.52 13.70 48.96
CA ASN A 556 -8.86 14.24 48.71
C ASN A 556 -9.75 13.29 47.88
N GLY A 557 -9.55 11.97 47.99
CA GLY A 557 -10.45 10.97 47.38
C GLY A 557 -10.24 10.73 45.87
N MET A 558 -9.03 11.01 45.37
CA MET A 558 -8.53 10.76 44.00
C MET A 558 -9.16 11.58 42.88
N VAL A 559 -10.27 12.26 43.13
CA VAL A 559 -10.99 13.12 42.18
C VAL A 559 -11.40 14.43 42.87
N MET A 560 -11.17 15.55 42.20
CA MET A 560 -11.44 16.89 42.72
C MET A 560 -11.95 17.82 41.62
N ARG A 561 -12.53 18.95 42.01
CA ARG A 561 -12.74 20.04 41.07
C ARG A 561 -11.42 20.68 40.68
N VAL A 562 -11.31 21.11 39.43
CA VAL A 562 -10.07 21.69 38.89
C VAL A 562 -9.68 22.98 39.58
N ASP A 563 -10.66 23.80 40.01
CA ASP A 563 -10.41 25.04 40.73
C ASP A 563 -9.82 24.76 42.11
N ASP A 564 -10.44 23.83 42.86
CA ASP A 564 -10.00 23.44 44.20
C ASP A 564 -8.61 22.75 44.15
N LEU A 565 -8.38 21.93 43.12
CA LEU A 565 -7.08 21.31 42.87
C LEU A 565 -6.00 22.33 42.46
N GLU A 566 -6.36 23.35 41.66
CA GLU A 566 -5.47 24.46 41.28
C GLU A 566 -5.02 25.24 42.53
N ASP A 567 -5.97 25.60 43.40
CA ASP A 567 -5.71 26.34 44.63
C ASP A 567 -4.79 25.56 45.58
N GLU A 568 -5.04 24.26 45.79
CA GLU A 568 -4.18 23.41 46.62
C GLU A 568 -2.77 23.22 46.05
N CYS A 569 -2.63 23.21 44.72
CA CYS A 569 -1.33 23.16 44.05
C CYS A 569 -0.57 24.49 44.22
N LEU A 570 -1.26 25.63 44.09
CA LEU A 570 -0.68 26.96 44.26
C LEU A 570 -0.20 27.17 45.71
N LYS A 571 -0.98 26.72 46.70
CA LYS A 571 -0.59 26.74 48.13
C LYS A 571 0.68 25.95 48.40
N ARG A 572 0.89 24.83 47.70
CA ARG A 572 2.13 24.02 47.76
C ARG A 572 3.24 24.55 46.84
N GLY A 573 3.14 25.79 46.37
CA GLY A 573 4.19 26.48 45.62
C GLY A 573 4.33 26.06 44.15
N MET A 574 3.30 25.45 43.55
CA MET A 574 3.29 25.13 42.12
C MET A 574 2.90 26.36 41.28
N PRO A 575 3.68 26.78 40.27
CA PRO A 575 3.27 27.84 39.37
C PRO A 575 2.01 27.45 38.57
N ARG A 576 1.11 28.43 38.37
CA ARG A 576 -0.14 28.25 37.63
C ARG A 576 0.06 27.65 36.23
N SER A 577 1.08 28.12 35.50
CA SER A 577 1.43 27.60 34.17
C SER A 577 1.87 26.13 34.20
N THR A 578 2.56 25.72 35.26
CA THR A 578 3.00 24.33 35.46
C THR A 578 1.83 23.41 35.76
N PHE A 579 0.88 23.87 36.60
CA PHE A 579 -0.35 23.14 36.88
C PHE A 579 -1.13 22.83 35.60
N TRP A 580 -1.44 23.85 34.79
CA TRP A 580 -2.19 23.66 33.55
C TRP A 580 -1.44 22.82 32.50
N SER A 581 -0.10 22.88 32.49
CA SER A 581 0.72 21.97 31.68
C SER A 581 0.53 20.51 32.08
N TYR A 582 0.56 20.19 33.38
CA TYR A 582 0.29 18.83 33.84
C TYR A 582 -1.16 18.41 33.62
N ILE A 583 -2.14 19.27 33.88
CA ILE A 583 -3.55 18.99 33.59
C ILE A 583 -3.73 18.66 32.10
N SER A 584 -3.00 19.33 31.21
CA SER A 584 -3.13 19.10 29.77
C SER A 584 -2.41 17.82 29.30
N TYR A 585 -1.19 17.56 29.80
CA TYR A 585 -0.28 16.58 29.18
C TYR A 585 0.09 15.40 30.07
N SER A 586 -0.30 15.38 31.34
CA SER A 586 0.07 14.30 32.25
C SER A 586 -0.64 12.98 31.89
N PRO A 587 0.08 11.86 31.73
CA PRO A 587 -0.54 10.58 31.40
C PRO A 587 -1.39 10.03 32.55
N VAL A 588 -1.12 10.44 33.79
CA VAL A 588 -1.79 9.92 34.99
C VAL A 588 -3.03 10.68 35.41
N LEU A 589 -3.37 11.77 34.73
CA LEU A 589 -4.55 12.58 35.04
C LEU A 589 -5.64 12.37 33.99
N GLN A 590 -6.90 12.49 34.40
CA GLN A 590 -8.05 12.49 33.49
C GLN A 590 -9.13 13.48 33.91
N LYS A 591 -9.93 13.90 32.94
CA LYS A 591 -11.13 14.71 33.15
C LYS A 591 -12.31 13.74 33.29
N TYR A 592 -12.94 13.71 34.45
CA TYR A 592 -14.11 12.87 34.70
C TYR A 592 -15.41 13.58 34.31
N ALA A 593 -15.47 14.89 34.48
CA ALA A 593 -16.59 15.73 34.09
C ALA A 593 -16.15 17.18 33.88
N ASP A 594 -17.07 18.07 33.52
CA ASP A 594 -16.78 19.50 33.41
C ASP A 594 -16.23 20.06 34.72
N SER A 595 -15.01 20.60 34.65
CA SER A 595 -14.23 21.08 35.80
C SER A 595 -13.94 20.03 36.88
N VAL A 596 -14.02 18.72 36.59
CA VAL A 596 -13.70 17.64 37.54
C VAL A 596 -12.57 16.78 36.97
N TYR A 597 -11.46 16.68 37.71
CA TYR A 597 -10.25 15.97 37.33
C TYR A 597 -9.79 15.03 38.43
N GLY A 598 -9.06 13.98 38.07
CA GLY A 598 -8.51 13.05 39.04
C GLY A 598 -7.46 12.13 38.47
N ILE A 599 -7.04 11.15 39.29
CA ILE A 599 -6.14 10.07 38.89
C ILE A 599 -6.84 9.24 37.81
N ARG A 600 -6.13 8.95 36.72
CA ARG A 600 -6.62 8.12 35.61
C ARG A 600 -6.80 6.66 36.03
N GLY A 601 -7.93 6.06 35.68
CA GLY A 601 -8.29 4.70 36.09
C GLY A 601 -8.69 4.54 37.55
N ALA A 602 -8.89 5.64 38.29
CA ALA A 602 -9.39 5.56 39.66
C ALA A 602 -10.88 5.20 39.66
N GLU A 603 -11.26 4.25 40.51
CA GLU A 603 -12.66 3.86 40.71
C GLU A 603 -13.38 4.93 41.57
N ALA A 604 -13.76 6.04 40.94
CA ALA A 604 -14.59 7.06 41.55
C ALA A 604 -16.08 6.77 41.31
N SER A 605 -16.88 6.75 42.36
CA SER A 605 -18.32 6.48 42.20
C SER A 605 -18.99 7.61 41.39
N PRO A 606 -19.98 7.29 40.53
CA PRO A 606 -20.72 8.29 39.77
C PRO A 606 -21.37 9.36 40.67
N GLY A 607 -21.79 8.99 41.90
CA GLY A 607 -22.34 9.92 42.88
C GLY A 607 -21.34 10.97 43.36
N VAL A 608 -20.07 10.59 43.61
CA VAL A 608 -19.00 11.53 43.98
C VAL A 608 -18.70 12.48 42.82
N ILE A 609 -18.62 11.96 41.59
CA ILE A 609 -18.40 12.79 40.40
C ILE A 609 -19.56 13.78 40.23
N GLN A 610 -20.80 13.33 40.38
CA GLN A 610 -22.00 14.17 40.24
C GLN A 610 -22.08 15.26 41.32
N ALA A 611 -21.65 14.97 42.55
CA ALA A 611 -21.58 15.95 43.63
C ALA A 611 -20.55 17.06 43.36
N LEU A 612 -19.46 16.73 42.64
CA LEU A 612 -18.43 17.69 42.25
C LEU A 612 -18.83 18.54 41.03
N ILE A 613 -19.80 18.10 40.21
CA ILE A 613 -20.33 18.88 39.09
C ILE A 613 -21.26 19.98 39.64
N ARG A 614 -20.81 21.24 39.60
CA ARG A 614 -21.71 22.38 39.84
C ARG A 614 -22.77 22.44 38.74
N LYS A 615 -24.06 22.51 39.13
CA LYS A 615 -25.10 23.05 38.24
C LYS A 615 -24.73 24.50 37.92
N ARG A 616 -24.53 24.82 36.64
CA ARG A 616 -24.36 26.21 36.20
C ARG A 616 -25.65 26.97 36.52
N ASP A 617 -25.59 27.96 37.40
CA ASP A 617 -26.66 28.94 37.54
C ASP A 617 -26.33 30.19 36.69
N PRO A 618 -26.89 30.31 35.47
CA PRO A 618 -26.69 31.49 34.63
C PRO A 618 -27.27 32.78 35.24
N ARG A 619 -28.11 32.71 36.29
CA ARG A 619 -28.75 33.88 36.94
C ARG A 619 -27.83 34.64 37.89
N ARG A 620 -26.62 34.13 38.19
CA ARG A 620 -25.73 34.78 39.16
C ARG A 620 -25.13 36.11 38.66
N HIS A 621 -25.08 36.31 37.35
CA HIS A 621 -24.42 37.47 36.73
C HIS A 621 -25.34 38.36 35.89
N LEU A 622 -26.44 37.85 35.35
CA LEU A 622 -27.51 38.69 34.77
C LEU A 622 -28.39 39.18 35.92
N LYS A 623 -28.49 40.49 36.09
CA LYS A 623 -29.18 41.12 37.23
C LYS A 623 -30.59 41.59 36.91
N ASP A 624 -30.79 42.15 35.73
CA ASP A 624 -32.11 42.55 35.26
C ASP A 624 -32.11 42.68 33.74
N TYR A 625 -33.28 42.69 33.12
CA TYR A 625 -33.45 42.90 31.69
C TYR A 625 -34.88 43.33 31.36
N GLY A 626 -35.05 44.05 30.25
CA GLY A 626 -36.37 44.50 29.83
C GLY A 626 -36.38 45.22 28.49
N TRP A 627 -37.47 45.95 28.27
CA TRP A 627 -37.65 46.79 27.09
C TRP A 627 -37.67 48.26 27.51
N THR A 628 -37.04 49.11 26.72
CA THR A 628 -37.23 50.55 26.83
C THR A 628 -38.59 50.94 26.20
N PRO A 629 -39.16 52.11 26.53
CA PRO A 629 -40.38 52.62 25.88
C PRO A 629 -40.22 52.78 24.36
N THR A 630 -38.98 52.97 23.90
CA THR A 630 -38.61 53.07 22.48
C THR A 630 -38.48 51.73 21.77
N GLY A 631 -38.70 50.60 22.46
CA GLY A 631 -38.65 49.26 21.88
C GLY A 631 -37.25 48.65 21.76
N ALA A 632 -36.23 49.25 22.39
CA ALA A 632 -34.90 48.65 22.48
C ALA A 632 -34.85 47.65 23.64
N VAL A 633 -34.06 46.58 23.48
CA VAL A 633 -33.82 45.60 24.54
C VAL A 633 -32.70 46.12 25.44
N TRP A 634 -32.85 46.02 26.75
CA TRP A 634 -31.75 46.30 27.68
C TRP A 634 -31.49 45.11 28.60
N MET A 635 -30.21 44.92 28.97
CA MET A 635 -29.77 43.86 29.87
C MET A 635 -28.68 44.39 30.81
N MET A 636 -28.81 44.11 32.10
CA MET A 636 -27.86 44.49 33.13
C MET A 636 -27.12 43.26 33.67
N PHE A 637 -25.80 43.34 33.71
CA PHE A 637 -24.92 42.28 34.21
C PHE A 637 -24.00 42.77 35.31
N ARG A 638 -23.74 41.92 36.31
CA ARG A 638 -22.57 42.04 37.18
C ARG A 638 -21.39 41.31 36.54
N VAL A 639 -20.37 42.08 36.15
CA VAL A 639 -19.20 41.61 35.42
C VAL A 639 -18.41 40.59 36.25
N SER A 640 -18.14 39.43 35.65
CA SER A 640 -17.34 38.37 36.28
C SER A 640 -15.97 38.22 35.61
N ALA A 641 -15.01 37.60 36.31
CA ALA A 641 -13.69 37.29 35.74
C ALA A 641 -13.78 36.42 34.47
N ALA A 642 -14.82 35.58 34.35
CA ALA A 642 -15.06 34.78 33.14
C ALA A 642 -15.57 35.63 31.95
N MET A 643 -16.41 36.63 32.22
CA MET A 643 -16.91 37.58 31.20
C MET A 643 -15.78 38.46 30.67
N LEU A 644 -14.88 38.94 31.55
CA LEU A 644 -13.71 39.72 31.13
C LEU A 644 -12.77 38.92 30.23
N ARG A 645 -12.54 37.63 30.54
CA ARG A 645 -11.66 36.76 29.75
C ARG A 645 -12.26 36.36 28.40
N SER A 646 -13.55 36.02 28.38
CA SER A 646 -14.21 35.45 27.19
C SER A 646 -14.86 36.51 26.29
N GLY A 647 -15.25 37.66 26.86
CA GLY A 647 -16.06 38.66 26.17
C GLY A 647 -17.48 38.18 25.84
N VAL A 648 -17.94 37.11 26.49
CA VAL A 648 -19.24 36.46 26.25
C VAL A 648 -20.21 36.73 27.39
N LEU A 649 -21.44 37.11 27.04
CA LEU A 649 -22.57 37.29 27.96
C LEU A 649 -23.69 36.29 27.64
N PRO A 650 -24.42 35.77 28.64
CA PRO A 650 -25.61 34.97 28.40
C PRO A 650 -26.77 35.83 27.92
N VAL A 651 -27.64 35.26 27.07
CA VAL A 651 -28.89 35.90 26.61
C VAL A 651 -30.09 35.29 27.35
N PRO A 652 -30.98 36.10 27.97
CA PRO A 652 -32.19 35.61 28.61
C PRO A 652 -33.04 34.79 27.63
N SER A 653 -33.60 33.65 28.04
CA SER A 653 -34.41 32.80 27.14
C SER A 653 -35.57 33.54 26.49
N ALA A 654 -36.17 34.50 27.20
CA ALA A 654 -37.28 35.33 26.72
C ALA A 654 -36.89 36.31 25.61
N MET A 655 -35.59 36.53 25.35
CA MET A 655 -35.09 37.57 24.44
C MET A 655 -34.23 37.02 23.28
N ARG A 656 -34.11 35.69 23.15
CA ARG A 656 -33.20 35.04 22.19
C ARG A 656 -33.54 35.36 20.73
N ASP A 657 -34.83 35.33 20.39
CA ASP A 657 -35.29 35.56 19.02
C ASP A 657 -35.21 37.04 18.64
N GLN A 658 -35.31 37.92 19.63
CA GLN A 658 -35.28 39.36 19.47
C GLN A 658 -33.85 39.90 19.41
N LEU A 659 -32.90 39.27 20.11
CA LEU A 659 -31.50 39.66 20.12
C LEU A 659 -30.65 38.94 19.08
N ALA A 660 -31.20 38.02 18.28
CA ALA A 660 -30.43 37.30 17.27
C ALA A 660 -29.96 38.25 16.15
N GLY A 661 -28.64 38.37 15.95
CA GLY A 661 -28.09 39.21 14.89
C GLY A 661 -26.69 39.77 15.18
N GLU A 662 -26.27 40.70 14.32
CA GLU A 662 -25.02 41.45 14.44
C GLU A 662 -25.33 42.94 14.60
N PHE A 663 -24.70 43.60 15.56
CA PHE A 663 -24.96 44.99 15.91
C PHE A 663 -23.64 45.75 16.01
N SER A 664 -23.64 47.03 15.61
CA SER A 664 -22.51 47.92 15.85
C SER A 664 -22.45 48.26 17.34
N LEU A 665 -21.38 47.89 18.03
CA LEU A 665 -21.19 48.13 19.45
C LEU A 665 -20.58 49.51 19.67
N LYS A 666 -21.27 50.37 20.43
CA LYS A 666 -20.84 51.71 20.80
C LYS A 666 -20.66 51.82 22.32
N SER A 667 -19.73 52.68 22.76
CA SER A 667 -19.62 53.09 24.16
C SER A 667 -20.67 54.14 24.51
N ALA A 668 -20.78 54.47 25.80
CA ALA A 668 -21.65 55.54 26.31
C ALA A 668 -21.44 56.89 25.60
N ASP A 669 -20.22 57.19 25.16
CA ASP A 669 -19.85 58.44 24.50
C ASP A 669 -20.12 58.44 22.98
N GLY A 670 -20.79 57.39 22.47
CA GLY A 670 -21.12 57.24 21.06
C GLY A 670 -19.99 56.74 20.17
N ALA A 671 -18.78 56.53 20.71
CA ALA A 671 -17.65 55.97 19.97
C ALA A 671 -17.91 54.50 19.61
N THR A 672 -17.61 54.12 18.36
CA THR A 672 -17.75 52.71 17.93
C THR A 672 -16.59 51.89 18.47
N VAL A 673 -16.92 50.89 19.29
CA VAL A 673 -15.98 50.02 20.00
C VAL A 673 -15.74 48.71 19.24
N GLY A 674 -16.74 48.23 18.49
CA GLY A 674 -16.60 46.99 17.72
C GLY A 674 -17.93 46.45 17.22
N ARG A 675 -18.01 45.12 17.06
CA ARG A 675 -19.23 44.43 16.64
C ARG A 675 -19.70 43.49 17.73
N LEU A 676 -20.97 43.61 18.11
CA LEU A 676 -21.67 42.69 19.00
C LEU A 676 -22.39 41.64 18.15
N VAL A 677 -22.17 40.36 18.43
CA VAL A 677 -22.88 39.26 17.76
C VAL A 677 -23.63 38.47 18.81
N SER A 678 -24.91 38.24 18.58
CA SER A 678 -25.79 37.53 19.50
C SER A 678 -26.49 36.38 18.78
N LYS A 679 -26.41 35.18 19.38
CA LYS A 679 -27.10 33.96 18.94
C LYS A 679 -27.80 33.30 20.13
N ALA A 680 -28.60 32.28 19.86
CA ALA A 680 -29.43 31.58 20.85
C ALA A 680 -28.69 31.11 22.13
N THR A 681 -27.38 30.91 22.08
CA THR A 681 -26.56 30.42 23.20
C THR A 681 -25.77 31.50 23.93
N GLY A 682 -25.73 32.75 23.44
CA GLY A 682 -24.98 33.84 24.04
C GLY A 682 -24.64 34.99 23.09
N THR A 683 -24.11 36.07 23.67
CA THR A 683 -23.67 37.29 23.01
C THR A 683 -22.18 37.47 23.18
N TRP A 684 -21.43 37.78 22.12
CA TRP A 684 -19.99 38.01 22.17
C TRP A 684 -19.56 39.24 21.37
N GLY A 685 -18.33 39.69 21.59
CA GLY A 685 -17.78 40.90 20.97
C GLY A 685 -17.50 42.05 21.94
N LEU A 686 -17.65 41.83 23.26
CA LEU A 686 -17.46 42.84 24.30
C LEU A 686 -16.01 42.92 24.83
N GLY A 687 -15.13 42.03 24.39
CA GLY A 687 -13.71 42.04 24.80
C GLY A 687 -13.01 43.39 24.57
N PRO A 688 -13.16 44.05 23.41
CA PRO A 688 -12.62 45.39 23.18
C PRO A 688 -13.15 46.44 24.16
N LEU A 689 -14.44 46.40 24.47
CA LEU A 689 -15.08 47.31 25.43
C LEU A 689 -14.46 47.18 26.83
N PHE A 690 -14.33 45.96 27.34
CA PHE A 690 -13.76 45.70 28.67
C PHE A 690 -12.30 46.16 28.77
N ARG A 691 -11.50 45.97 27.71
CA ARG A 691 -10.10 46.42 27.69
C ARG A 691 -9.97 47.94 27.60
N GLN A 692 -10.82 48.59 26.81
CA GLN A 692 -10.75 50.04 26.59
C GLN A 692 -11.23 50.84 27.81
N HIS A 693 -12.16 50.29 28.61
CA HIS A 693 -12.77 50.98 29.74
C HIS A 693 -12.37 50.42 31.11
N GLY A 694 -11.35 49.55 31.18
CA GLY A 694 -10.75 49.10 32.44
C GLY A 694 -11.67 48.29 33.36
N ALA A 695 -12.62 47.52 32.81
CA ALA A 695 -13.62 46.81 33.61
C ALA A 695 -13.01 45.77 34.56
N SER A 696 -13.47 45.76 35.80
CA SER A 696 -13.04 44.87 36.88
C SER A 696 -14.15 43.88 37.29
N PRO A 697 -13.80 42.69 37.84
CA PRO A 697 -14.79 41.79 38.40
C PRO A 697 -15.57 42.47 39.52
N GLY A 698 -16.89 42.54 39.41
CA GLY A 698 -17.76 43.22 40.37
C GLY A 698 -18.48 44.45 39.81
N ASP A 699 -17.96 45.06 38.74
CA ASP A 699 -18.59 46.19 38.05
C ASP A 699 -19.92 45.79 37.41
N PHE A 700 -20.72 46.79 37.05
CA PHE A 700 -21.98 46.61 36.35
C PHE A 700 -21.84 47.04 34.89
N LEU A 701 -22.39 46.19 34.00
CA LEU A 701 -22.51 46.44 32.58
C LEU A 701 -23.99 46.56 32.24
N LEU A 702 -24.39 47.68 31.65
CA LEU A 702 -25.67 47.82 30.98
C LEU A 702 -25.46 47.75 29.47
N LEU A 703 -26.24 46.93 28.79
CA LEU A 703 -26.21 46.80 27.34
C LEU A 703 -27.61 47.05 26.80
N THR A 704 -27.77 48.07 25.95
CA THR A 704 -28.98 48.29 25.17
C THR A 704 -28.76 47.87 23.73
N VAL A 705 -29.78 47.31 23.08
CA VAL A 705 -29.74 46.84 21.71
C VAL A 705 -30.98 47.35 20.98
N ASP A 706 -30.76 48.23 20.00
CA ASP A 706 -31.78 48.72 19.08
C ASP A 706 -31.73 47.88 17.79
N ARG A 707 -32.79 47.11 17.58
CA ARG A 707 -32.89 46.20 16.43
C ARG A 707 -33.07 46.94 15.11
N GLN A 708 -33.80 48.04 15.11
CA GLN A 708 -34.11 48.80 13.89
C GLN A 708 -32.86 49.50 13.39
N LYS A 709 -32.08 50.09 14.32
CA LYS A 709 -30.83 50.78 13.99
C LYS A 709 -29.64 49.82 13.82
N ARG A 710 -29.77 48.56 14.24
CA ARG A 710 -28.67 47.57 14.28
C ARG A 710 -27.49 48.06 15.14
N GLU A 711 -27.81 48.71 16.25
CA GLU A 711 -26.83 49.30 17.16
C GLU A 711 -26.99 48.76 18.57
N ALA A 712 -25.87 48.57 19.25
CA ALA A 712 -25.82 48.21 20.66
C ALA A 712 -24.98 49.24 21.41
N VAL A 713 -25.49 49.77 22.51
CA VAL A 713 -24.78 50.76 23.33
C VAL A 713 -24.49 50.13 24.69
N ALA A 714 -23.27 50.27 25.16
CA ALA A 714 -22.81 49.67 26.42
C ALA A 714 -22.30 50.73 27.40
N TRP A 715 -22.75 50.62 28.65
CA TRP A 715 -22.30 51.43 29.78
C TRP A 715 -21.65 50.52 30.82
N LEU A 716 -20.48 50.93 31.33
CA LEU A 716 -19.74 50.23 32.38
C LEU A 716 -19.57 51.18 33.57
N GLY A 717 -19.82 50.68 34.78
CA GLY A 717 -19.63 51.46 36.00
C GLY A 717 -20.18 50.77 37.24
N ASP A 718 -20.43 51.54 38.29
CA ASP A 718 -21.06 51.04 39.50
C ASP A 718 -22.59 50.88 39.34
N ARG A 719 -23.24 50.25 40.31
CA ARG A 719 -24.70 50.01 40.27
C ARG A 719 -25.48 51.33 40.25
N THR A 720 -24.97 52.38 40.88
CA THR A 720 -25.62 53.69 41.00
C THR A 720 -25.71 54.39 39.65
N LEU A 721 -24.59 54.46 38.93
CA LEU A 721 -24.50 55.04 37.59
C LEU A 721 -25.40 54.29 36.61
N ILE A 722 -25.37 52.94 36.65
CA ILE A 722 -26.20 52.12 35.76
C ILE A 722 -27.70 52.31 36.00
N ASN A 723 -28.13 52.43 37.26
CA ASN A 723 -29.53 52.71 37.59
C ASN A 723 -29.97 54.11 37.14
N GLN A 724 -29.10 55.12 37.23
CA GLN A 724 -29.38 56.47 36.72
C GLN A 724 -29.55 56.48 35.20
N VAL A 725 -28.70 55.75 34.48
CA VAL A 725 -28.81 55.60 33.01
C VAL A 725 -30.10 54.85 32.64
N LEU A 726 -30.46 53.78 33.36
CA LEU A 726 -31.72 53.06 33.15
C LEU A 726 -32.96 53.96 33.35
N ALA A 727 -32.95 54.78 34.40
CA ALA A 727 -34.01 55.75 34.66
C ALA A 727 -34.12 56.81 33.55
N ALA A 728 -32.99 57.32 33.06
CA ALA A 728 -32.94 58.28 31.96
C ALA A 728 -33.44 57.69 30.61
N LEU A 729 -33.32 56.38 30.43
CA LEU A 729 -33.83 55.65 29.26
C LEU A 729 -35.34 55.33 29.37
N GLY A 730 -36.00 55.72 30.47
CA GLY A 730 -37.42 55.45 30.73
C GLY A 730 -37.75 53.96 30.93
N ALA A 731 -36.74 53.13 31.23
CA ALA A 731 -36.91 51.69 31.42
C ALA A 731 -37.45 51.38 32.83
N PRO A 732 -38.49 50.54 32.98
CA PRO A 732 -38.95 50.10 34.29
C PRO A 732 -37.87 49.23 34.95
N ILE A 733 -37.41 49.62 36.14
CA ILE A 733 -36.53 48.78 36.95
C ILE A 733 -37.40 47.75 37.66
N HIS A 734 -37.25 46.48 37.32
CA HIS A 734 -37.93 45.42 38.05
C HIS A 734 -37.11 45.12 39.30
N ALA A 735 -37.48 45.76 40.41
CA ALA A 735 -36.85 45.52 41.71
C ALA A 735 -36.99 44.04 42.11
N SER A 736 -36.03 43.22 41.69
CA SER A 736 -35.88 41.83 42.11
C SER A 736 -34.52 41.66 42.76
N GLU A 737 -34.37 42.23 43.94
CA GLU A 737 -33.38 41.83 44.94
C GLU A 737 -33.81 42.45 46.29
N SER A 738 -34.74 41.78 46.97
CA SER A 738 -34.67 41.71 48.43
C SER A 738 -33.36 41.00 48.79
N SER A 739 -32.60 41.62 49.70
CA SER A 739 -31.31 41.15 50.23
C SER A 739 -31.32 39.67 50.66
N PRO A 740 -30.12 39.07 50.70
CA PRO A 740 -29.48 38.89 52.00
C PRO A 740 -28.22 39.75 52.15
#